data_AF-A0A7K0DZE3-F1
#
_entry.id   AF-A0A7K0DZE3-F1
#
_cell.length_a   1.000
_cell.length_b   1.000
_cell.length_c   1.000
_cell.angle_alpha   90.00
_cell.angle_beta   90.00
_cell.angle_gamma   90.00
#
_symmetry.space_group_name_H-M   'P 1'
#
loop_
_entity.id
_entity.type
_entity.pdbx_description
1 polymer ?
#
loop_
_entity_poly.entity_id
_entity_poly.type
_entity_poly.pdbx_seq_one_letter_code
_entity_poly.pdbx_strand_id
1 'polypeptide(L)'
;MRPVSDEVFVFRMWRRVWGSPEWVSGPRLLLYVGDGDPVAPAQVSWTTREGIRSALGFAPDMTSCYGRREVGGAVQEMRGELDERSAAESARGYEFDTETAVAGGWEAAGLLRLLIDDGDGGGVNSVEWSGPAGDVGSVALLSRDVGGLIEEVWASAEYREAGEVAVNLVRATTDKWLAAQDRATLEFRFTAPVSVDRYELTSAGDCPDRDPSAWTLRGSVDGQRWRTLDIRSGQSFEQRHRARAFSIARTEAWSHYRLDITGNHGAPELQLETVRFLVTDGCAGYRRRAGAGPVPFRGTVVAAGMSLPSELSGPFSETTQALGPLSAARFTPMVTASFAPVAAPADEGADWQPGGSWLPLGGSLSMQSLTSPSGRFTLLHGPYGPCFALRDNLTRERVWIGDAPDSHMVCLGPDGDLVAWGHRGNRLWSTGTAWLGVRRLEVRDSGEVALTDVDGKVVWSSGIPELPFGDGPRPVPRGATLRRGESLYGQTLTSADGSTVLCHDGRVVRIIMHGSTSHWDRFPEAENELSLDADGFLRLRTLDGAVLEQICGPGAELVVERGAVELRDEAGAVVWASTRSQRPGPVREPGLAQDDVLVNWLDALTGGGHRVAVARDTTPQDVLARIGVTPVAGTWRELRRHRDTTHPDGGSVVAAVAVGSDVLLVSDDPELPVPALAPWVAAVQQPAGSAFPTFSLHRDGELVSEIREYPSRHKGTKVPEVAAALAEVVHPLHIHTLLFRTAGVVPGAAALGGELLGGVLAPRPAAEPTPPAESPLLLEGWQSMDAVVVRTDFSDPAAWDRVIRELRSPWFDDDPVEPYLISDPRLTDAPAEQVVREVRGAQSAEGTPGAVFIADSITMREPGNPLLAVTTEWDGRAFEDDEDEYVTQFRLLPDAAVEISTNLDLGNMDFADFAGEGVYERTA
;
A
#
# COMPACT_ATOMS: atom_id res chain seq x y z
N MET A 1 30.98 2.50 9.21
CA MET A 1 30.87 2.53 10.70
C MET A 1 32.21 2.92 11.33
N ARG A 2 32.21 3.63 12.46
CA ARG A 2 33.43 4.07 13.19
C ARG A 2 33.42 3.54 14.64
N PRO A 3 34.59 3.36 15.29
CA PRO A 3 34.66 3.05 16.72
C PRO A 3 33.94 4.11 17.54
N VAL A 4 33.09 3.71 18.48
CA VAL A 4 32.46 4.63 19.45
C VAL A 4 33.42 4.79 20.63
N SER A 5 33.95 6.01 20.85
CA SER A 5 34.95 6.29 21.91
C SER A 5 34.37 6.45 23.32
N ASP A 6 33.05 6.35 23.46
CA ASP A 6 32.30 6.67 24.68
C ASP A 6 31.85 5.39 25.43
N GLU A 7 31.33 5.54 26.66
CA GLU A 7 30.79 4.41 27.44
C GLU A 7 29.61 3.74 26.71
N VAL A 8 29.80 2.49 26.30
CA VAL A 8 28.75 1.62 25.71
C VAL A 8 28.14 0.74 26.80
N PHE A 9 26.81 0.59 26.80
CA PHE A 9 26.13 -0.35 27.68
C PHE A 9 26.16 -1.75 27.08
N VAL A 10 26.65 -2.73 27.84
CA VAL A 10 26.69 -4.14 27.43
C VAL A 10 25.74 -4.94 28.31
N PHE A 11 24.66 -5.45 27.73
CA PHE A 11 23.68 -6.27 28.44
C PHE A 11 23.86 -7.76 28.11
N ARG A 12 23.79 -8.60 29.16
CA ARG A 12 23.49 -10.04 28.99
C ARG A 12 22.00 -10.17 28.76
N MET A 13 21.62 -10.91 27.71
CA MET A 13 20.23 -11.03 27.30
C MET A 13 19.71 -12.45 27.46
N TRP A 14 18.40 -12.57 27.73
CA TRP A 14 17.65 -13.80 27.66
C TRP A 14 16.39 -13.57 26.83
N ARG A 15 15.94 -14.62 26.15
CA ARG A 15 14.75 -14.61 25.27
C ARG A 15 13.86 -15.80 25.60
N ARG A 16 12.55 -15.64 25.37
CA ARG A 16 11.59 -16.75 25.37
C ARG A 16 10.46 -16.51 24.39
N VAL A 17 9.89 -17.59 23.85
CA VAL A 17 8.64 -17.49 23.07
C VAL A 17 7.51 -17.11 24.01
N TRP A 18 6.57 -16.28 23.53
CA TRP A 18 5.40 -15.89 24.31
C TRP A 18 4.66 -17.12 24.86
N GLY A 19 4.39 -17.12 26.18
CA GLY A 19 3.74 -18.23 26.87
C GLY A 19 4.66 -19.38 27.31
N SER A 20 5.93 -19.40 26.90
CA SER A 20 6.89 -20.39 27.40
C SER A 20 7.38 -20.05 28.81
N PRO A 21 7.49 -21.04 29.72
CA PRO A 21 8.07 -20.80 31.05
C PRO A 21 9.60 -20.66 31.02
N GLU A 22 10.26 -21.15 29.97
CA GLU A 22 11.73 -21.29 29.92
C GLU A 22 12.41 -20.08 29.26
N TRP A 23 13.39 -19.49 29.95
CA TRP A 23 14.25 -18.43 29.43
C TRP A 23 15.53 -19.03 28.86
N VAL A 24 15.81 -18.73 27.60
CA VAL A 24 17.03 -19.15 26.90
C VAL A 24 18.01 -17.99 26.84
N SER A 25 19.31 -18.26 27.07
CA SER A 25 20.35 -17.24 26.92
C SER A 25 20.40 -16.76 25.46
N GLY A 26 20.36 -15.44 25.27
CA GLY A 26 20.52 -14.78 23.97
C GLY A 26 21.90 -14.16 23.78
N PRO A 27 22.20 -13.65 22.57
CA PRO A 27 23.40 -12.85 22.34
C PRO A 27 23.41 -11.57 23.20
N ARG A 28 24.61 -11.05 23.48
CA ARG A 28 24.77 -9.78 24.20
C ARG A 28 24.20 -8.63 23.37
N LEU A 29 23.66 -7.63 24.04
CA LEU A 29 23.23 -6.37 23.42
C LEU A 29 24.26 -5.29 23.74
N LEU A 30 24.85 -4.67 22.71
CA LEU A 30 25.64 -3.44 22.84
C LEU A 30 24.76 -2.27 22.45
N LEU A 31 24.68 -1.26 23.31
CA LEU A 31 23.78 -0.13 23.13
C LEU A 31 24.49 1.21 23.41
N TYR A 32 24.38 2.11 22.44
CA TYR A 32 24.63 3.54 22.59
C TYR A 32 23.68 4.31 21.66
N VAL A 33 22.96 5.29 22.20
CA VAL A 33 22.14 6.23 21.43
C VAL A 33 22.26 7.58 22.12
N GLY A 34 22.79 8.60 21.44
CA GLY A 34 22.92 9.93 22.06
C GLY A 34 23.69 10.96 21.23
N ASP A 35 23.66 12.22 21.69
CA ASP A 35 24.20 13.36 20.94
C ASP A 35 25.58 13.85 21.44
N GLY A 36 26.39 12.95 22.01
CA GLY A 36 27.70 13.29 22.59
C GLY A 36 27.70 13.55 24.10
N ASP A 37 26.53 13.64 24.75
CA ASP A 37 26.36 13.45 26.19
C ASP A 37 25.60 12.14 26.43
N PRO A 38 26.10 11.21 27.27
CA PRO A 38 25.50 9.89 27.47
C PRO A 38 24.24 10.01 28.34
N VAL A 39 23.13 10.43 27.73
CA VAL A 39 21.82 10.31 28.36
C VAL A 39 21.34 8.88 28.14
N ALA A 40 21.26 8.12 29.23
CA ALA A 40 20.70 6.78 29.23
C ALA A 40 19.27 6.80 28.66
N PRO A 41 18.95 6.04 27.60
CA PRO A 41 17.60 6.01 27.06
C PRO A 41 16.66 5.29 28.04
N ALA A 42 15.43 5.79 28.17
CA ALA A 42 14.36 5.13 28.92
C ALA A 42 13.76 3.98 28.10
N GLN A 43 13.66 4.16 26.78
CA GLN A 43 13.21 3.14 25.84
C GLN A 43 14.01 3.23 24.55
N VAL A 44 14.30 2.08 23.95
CA VAL A 44 14.84 2.00 22.59
C VAL A 44 14.08 0.94 21.81
N SER A 45 13.65 1.28 20.61
CA SER A 45 13.16 0.33 19.61
C SER A 45 13.97 0.44 18.34
N TRP A 46 14.17 -0.68 17.67
CA TRP A 46 14.88 -0.72 16.40
C TRP A 46 14.28 -1.77 15.50
N THR A 47 14.40 -1.53 14.20
CA THR A 47 14.13 -2.54 13.19
C THR A 47 15.46 -2.93 12.55
N THR A 48 15.69 -4.23 12.36
CA THR A 48 16.81 -4.68 11.53
C THR A 48 16.45 -4.56 10.05
N ARG A 49 17.44 -4.64 9.17
CA ARG A 49 17.20 -4.64 7.71
C ARG A 49 16.53 -5.92 7.22
N GLU A 50 16.51 -6.97 8.05
CA GLU A 50 15.76 -8.20 7.81
C GLU A 50 14.30 -8.11 8.29
N GLY A 51 13.85 -6.93 8.76
CA GLY A 51 12.48 -6.70 9.21
C GLY A 51 12.20 -7.15 10.66
N ILE A 52 13.23 -7.61 11.40
CA ILE A 52 13.08 -7.96 12.81
C ILE A 52 12.85 -6.69 13.62
N ARG A 53 11.77 -6.64 14.39
CA ARG A 53 11.43 -5.48 15.22
C ARG A 53 11.73 -5.79 16.67
N SER A 54 12.44 -4.92 17.36
CA SER A 54 12.76 -5.06 18.78
C SER A 54 12.44 -3.78 19.53
N ALA A 55 12.00 -3.91 20.77
CA ALA A 55 11.76 -2.80 21.67
C ALA A 55 12.14 -3.21 23.09
N LEU A 56 12.91 -2.36 23.79
CA LEU A 56 13.32 -2.53 25.18
C LEU A 56 13.02 -1.26 25.97
N GLY A 57 12.43 -1.44 27.15
CA GLY A 57 12.43 -0.44 28.21
C GLY A 57 13.56 -0.72 29.20
N PHE A 58 14.19 0.33 29.70
CA PHE A 58 15.31 0.24 30.63
C PHE A 58 14.90 0.71 32.03
N ALA A 59 15.44 0.06 33.05
CA ALA A 59 15.35 0.58 34.42
C ALA A 59 16.05 1.96 34.49
N PRO A 60 15.58 2.89 35.35
CA PRO A 60 16.17 4.23 35.45
C PRO A 60 17.68 4.25 35.77
N ASP A 61 18.20 3.20 36.40
CA ASP A 61 19.62 3.02 36.72
C ASP A 61 20.41 2.25 35.64
N MET A 62 19.75 1.87 34.54
CA MET A 62 20.27 1.05 33.43
C MET A 62 20.75 -0.35 33.84
N THR A 63 20.39 -0.85 35.03
CA THR A 63 20.85 -2.17 35.50
C THR A 63 20.12 -3.33 34.85
N SER A 64 18.90 -3.10 34.34
CA SER A 64 18.09 -4.12 33.70
C SER A 64 17.24 -3.53 32.57
N CYS A 65 16.82 -4.40 31.66
CA CYS A 65 15.89 -4.07 30.59
C CYS A 65 14.90 -5.20 30.35
N TYR A 66 13.74 -4.86 29.79
CA TYR A 66 12.71 -5.82 29.41
C TYR A 66 11.96 -5.32 28.17
N GLY A 67 11.52 -6.24 27.33
CA GLY A 67 10.71 -5.87 26.17
C GLY A 67 10.41 -7.03 25.24
N ARG A 68 10.25 -6.73 23.95
CA ARG A 68 9.74 -7.66 22.95
C ARG A 68 10.56 -7.64 21.67
N ARG A 69 10.55 -8.78 20.98
CA ARG A 69 11.13 -8.97 19.65
C ARG A 69 10.13 -9.69 18.76
N GLU A 70 10.02 -9.27 17.51
CA GLU A 70 9.13 -9.84 16.51
C GLU A 70 9.97 -10.36 15.34
N VAL A 71 9.88 -11.66 15.05
CA VAL A 71 10.62 -12.34 13.98
C VAL A 71 9.62 -13.15 13.16
N GLY A 72 9.45 -12.81 11.88
CA GLY A 72 8.53 -13.54 11.00
C GLY A 72 7.08 -13.61 11.51
N GLY A 73 6.60 -12.56 12.18
CA GLY A 73 5.26 -12.48 12.78
C GLY A 73 5.13 -13.14 14.17
N ALA A 74 6.15 -13.86 14.65
CA ALA A 74 6.15 -14.44 15.99
C ALA A 74 6.74 -13.46 17.03
N VAL A 75 6.09 -13.35 18.18
CA VAL A 75 6.52 -12.48 19.29
C VAL A 75 7.31 -13.27 20.34
N GLN A 76 8.48 -12.75 20.71
CA GLN A 76 9.33 -13.22 21.79
C GLN A 76 9.48 -12.14 22.86
N GLU A 77 9.52 -12.57 24.12
CA GLU A 77 9.89 -11.71 25.24
C GLU A 77 11.40 -11.68 25.38
N MET A 78 11.93 -10.51 25.75
CA MET A 78 13.34 -10.29 26.03
C MET A 78 13.51 -9.67 27.41
N ARG A 79 14.56 -10.09 28.11
CA ARG A 79 15.05 -9.41 29.32
C ARG A 79 16.56 -9.33 29.28
N GLY A 80 17.12 -8.35 29.96
CA GLY A 80 18.56 -8.22 30.08
C GLY A 80 19.00 -7.61 31.40
N GLU A 81 20.25 -7.91 31.75
CA GLU A 81 20.96 -7.37 32.90
C GLU A 81 22.26 -6.74 32.41
N LEU A 82 22.60 -5.56 32.94
CA LEU A 82 23.84 -4.88 32.61
C LEU A 82 25.04 -5.72 33.08
N ASP A 83 25.91 -6.08 32.14
CA ASP A 83 27.15 -6.81 32.42
C ASP A 83 28.27 -5.83 32.77
N GLU A 84 28.50 -4.85 31.90
CA GLU A 84 29.56 -3.86 32.03
C GLU A 84 29.22 -2.56 31.27
N ARG A 85 29.92 -1.48 31.67
CA ARG A 85 30.07 -0.25 30.88
C ARG A 85 31.50 -0.21 30.38
N SER A 86 31.68 -0.22 29.06
CA SER A 86 33.02 -0.33 28.46
C SER A 86 33.22 0.74 27.40
N ALA A 87 34.41 1.35 27.37
CA ALA A 87 34.87 2.09 26.21
C ALA A 87 35.17 1.05 25.14
N ALA A 88 34.19 0.81 24.28
CA ALA A 88 34.26 -0.30 23.34
C ALA A 88 35.21 0.08 22.18
N GLU A 89 36.52 -0.03 22.40
CA GLU A 89 37.56 0.25 21.39
C GLU A 89 37.38 -0.58 20.10
N SER A 90 36.53 -1.61 20.13
CA SER A 90 36.19 -2.48 19.00
C SER A 90 34.73 -2.38 18.50
N ALA A 91 33.81 -1.76 19.24
CA ALA A 91 32.41 -1.68 18.80
C ALA A 91 32.23 -0.50 17.84
N ARG A 92 31.66 -0.80 16.67
CA ARG A 92 31.51 0.18 15.59
C ARG A 92 30.05 0.56 15.42
N GLY A 93 29.78 1.85 15.52
CA GLY A 93 28.46 2.45 15.32
C GLY A 93 28.44 3.39 14.12
N TYR A 94 27.31 4.06 13.97
CA TYR A 94 27.15 5.20 13.06
C TYR A 94 27.31 6.49 13.84
N GLU A 95 27.97 7.45 13.21
CA GLU A 95 28.17 8.80 13.72
C GLU A 95 27.73 9.75 12.61
N PHE A 96 26.80 10.66 12.92
CA PHE A 96 26.20 11.58 11.97
C PHE A 96 26.39 13.02 12.41
N ASP A 97 26.81 13.89 11.49
CA ASP A 97 26.60 15.32 11.60
C ASP A 97 25.13 15.58 11.28
N THR A 98 24.39 16.12 12.24
CA THR A 98 22.93 16.24 12.13
C THR A 98 22.46 17.67 11.98
N GLU A 99 21.28 17.82 11.39
CA GLU A 99 20.59 19.08 11.18
C GLU A 99 19.10 18.93 11.51
N THR A 100 18.51 20.00 12.02
CA THR A 100 17.06 20.14 12.22
C THR A 100 16.49 21.23 11.34
N ALA A 101 15.25 21.04 10.88
CA ALA A 101 14.57 22.05 10.08
C ALA A 101 14.14 23.26 10.95
N VAL A 102 14.39 24.46 10.42
CA VAL A 102 13.97 25.75 10.98
C VAL A 102 13.31 26.60 9.90
N ALA A 103 12.68 27.71 10.30
CA ALA A 103 12.09 28.65 9.35
C ALA A 103 13.19 29.23 8.43
N GLY A 104 13.22 28.78 7.18
CA GLY A 104 14.19 29.23 6.16
C GLY A 104 15.31 28.24 5.83
N GLY A 105 15.34 27.02 6.39
CA GLY A 105 16.31 26.01 6.00
C GLY A 105 16.62 24.97 7.09
N TRP A 106 17.89 24.56 7.14
CA TRP A 106 18.42 23.57 8.07
C TRP A 106 19.47 24.21 8.97
N GLU A 107 19.41 23.91 10.27
CA GLU A 107 20.41 24.32 11.25
C GLU A 107 21.10 23.11 11.85
N ALA A 108 22.40 23.22 12.12
CA ALA A 108 23.19 22.17 12.74
C ALA A 108 22.62 21.79 14.11
N ALA A 109 22.36 20.50 14.31
CA ALA A 109 21.72 19.92 15.48
C ALA A 109 22.67 19.04 16.31
N GLY A 110 23.97 19.13 16.02
CA GLY A 110 25.02 18.41 16.73
C GLY A 110 25.29 17.02 16.12
N LEU A 111 25.92 16.18 16.92
CA LEU A 111 26.48 14.90 16.49
C LEU A 111 25.59 13.78 17.03
N LEU A 112 25.01 12.94 16.19
CA LEU A 112 24.26 11.76 16.63
C LEU A 112 25.13 10.51 16.53
N ARG A 113 25.23 9.74 17.61
CA ARG A 113 25.90 8.44 17.62
C ARG A 113 24.89 7.32 17.90
N LEU A 114 24.93 6.29 17.06
CA LEU A 114 24.06 5.12 17.14
C LEU A 114 24.91 3.83 17.11
N LEU A 115 24.79 3.02 18.14
CA LEU A 115 25.30 1.66 18.21
C LEU A 115 24.21 0.78 18.80
N ILE A 116 23.67 -0.11 17.99
CA ILE A 116 22.82 -1.20 18.45
C ILE A 116 23.33 -2.46 17.78
N ASP A 117 23.91 -3.35 18.57
CA ASP A 117 24.31 -4.69 18.13
C ASP A 117 23.60 -5.70 19.02
N ASP A 118 22.58 -6.36 18.44
CA ASP A 118 21.77 -7.38 19.09
C ASP A 118 22.29 -8.80 18.82
N GLY A 119 23.47 -8.93 18.20
CA GLY A 119 24.17 -10.17 17.90
C GLY A 119 23.58 -11.04 16.79
N ASP A 120 22.46 -10.65 16.19
CA ASP A 120 21.81 -11.43 15.13
C ASP A 120 22.28 -11.02 13.71
N GLY A 121 23.14 -10.00 13.58
CA GLY A 121 23.87 -9.67 12.34
C GLY A 121 23.04 -8.99 11.24
N GLY A 122 21.72 -8.87 11.40
CA GLY A 122 20.80 -8.27 10.43
C GLY A 122 20.97 -6.75 10.21
N GLY A 123 21.79 -6.10 11.04
CA GLY A 123 22.11 -4.67 10.94
C GLY A 123 20.91 -3.76 11.21
N VAL A 124 21.15 -2.61 11.81
CA VAL A 124 20.09 -1.65 12.12
C VAL A 124 19.57 -0.99 10.83
N ASN A 125 18.26 -0.86 10.71
CA ASN A 125 17.57 -0.13 9.65
C ASN A 125 16.95 1.16 10.17
N SER A 126 16.25 1.10 11.30
CA SER A 126 15.70 2.27 11.96
C SER A 126 15.85 2.16 13.46
N VAL A 127 15.95 3.29 14.15
CA VAL A 127 16.06 3.40 15.60
C VAL A 127 15.12 4.48 16.08
N GLU A 128 14.36 4.15 17.11
CA GLU A 128 13.61 5.11 17.90
C GLU A 128 14.05 5.01 19.35
N TRP A 129 14.14 6.14 20.02
CA TRP A 129 14.52 6.19 21.42
C TRP A 129 13.77 7.29 22.14
N SER A 130 13.59 7.10 23.45
CA SER A 130 13.10 8.13 24.34
C SER A 130 14.05 8.33 25.52
N GLY A 131 14.19 9.59 25.93
CA GLY A 131 14.92 9.95 27.14
C GLY A 131 14.03 9.94 28.38
N PRO A 132 14.59 9.88 29.60
CA PRO A 132 13.83 9.94 30.86
C PRO A 132 13.02 11.23 31.04
N ALA A 133 13.44 12.31 30.36
CA ALA A 133 12.77 13.61 30.37
C ALA A 133 11.58 13.71 29.38
N GLY A 134 11.33 12.66 28.57
CA GLY A 134 10.26 12.65 27.56
C GLY A 134 10.67 13.14 26.16
N ASP A 135 11.96 13.41 25.95
CA ASP A 135 12.53 13.63 24.63
C ASP A 135 12.42 12.36 23.78
N VAL A 136 12.14 12.48 22.49
CA VAL A 136 12.03 11.36 21.54
C VAL A 136 12.85 11.65 20.30
N GLY A 137 13.53 10.63 19.79
CA GLY A 137 14.14 10.63 18.47
C GLY A 137 13.72 9.40 17.68
N SER A 138 13.57 9.55 16.37
CA SER A 138 13.33 8.47 15.42
C SER A 138 14.16 8.75 14.18
N VAL A 139 14.94 7.78 13.74
CA VAL A 139 15.79 7.87 12.54
C VAL A 139 15.79 6.56 11.77
N ALA A 140 15.65 6.65 10.46
CA ALA A 140 15.93 5.58 9.51
C ALA A 140 17.30 5.80 8.88
N LEU A 141 18.06 4.72 8.72
CA LEU A 141 19.39 4.73 8.09
C LEU A 141 19.24 4.67 6.58
N LEU A 142 19.76 5.67 5.89
CA LEU A 142 19.79 5.75 4.44
C LEU A 142 20.99 4.97 3.91
N SER A 143 20.77 4.17 2.88
CA SER A 143 21.84 3.44 2.18
C SER A 143 21.80 3.73 0.70
N ARG A 144 22.98 3.84 0.12
CA ARG A 144 23.17 3.93 -1.32
C ARG A 144 23.88 2.68 -1.85
N ASP A 145 23.54 2.28 -3.07
CA ASP A 145 24.32 1.32 -3.84
C ASP A 145 25.53 2.03 -4.46
N VAL A 146 26.71 1.44 -4.27
CA VAL A 146 27.97 1.91 -4.84
C VAL A 146 28.42 1.09 -6.03
N GLY A 147 27.56 0.21 -6.57
CA GLY A 147 27.81 -0.59 -7.77
C GLY A 147 28.23 0.23 -8.99
N GLY A 148 27.72 1.45 -9.15
CA GLY A 148 28.13 2.38 -10.21
C GLY A 148 29.59 2.85 -10.14
N LEU A 149 30.30 2.58 -9.03
CA LEU A 149 31.73 2.83 -8.89
C LEU A 149 32.60 1.64 -9.32
N ILE A 150 31.99 0.50 -9.67
CA ILE A 150 32.70 -0.69 -10.13
C ILE A 150 33.16 -0.47 -11.57
N GLU A 151 34.47 -0.43 -11.77
CA GLU A 151 35.12 -0.23 -13.07
C GLU A 151 35.33 -1.53 -13.83
N GLU A 152 35.61 -2.62 -13.11
CA GLU A 152 35.88 -3.95 -13.68
C GLU A 152 35.31 -5.04 -12.76
N VAL A 153 34.74 -6.08 -13.38
CA VAL A 153 34.29 -7.30 -12.70
C VAL A 153 34.95 -8.50 -13.36
N TRP A 154 35.43 -9.43 -12.54
CA TRP A 154 35.98 -10.71 -12.98
C TRP A 154 35.28 -11.87 -12.32
N ALA A 155 35.18 -12.98 -13.05
CA ALA A 155 34.84 -14.27 -12.48
C ALA A 155 35.91 -15.30 -12.86
N SER A 156 36.20 -16.23 -11.95
CA SER A 156 37.09 -17.37 -12.23
C SER A 156 36.54 -18.30 -13.29
N ALA A 157 35.21 -18.30 -13.48
CA ALA A 157 34.51 -19.00 -14.53
C ALA A 157 33.19 -18.31 -14.85
N GLU A 158 32.74 -18.44 -16.10
CA GLU A 158 31.46 -17.90 -16.56
C GLU A 158 31.01 -18.60 -17.84
N TYR A 159 29.71 -18.57 -18.12
CA TYR A 159 29.10 -19.23 -19.26
C TYR A 159 28.81 -18.24 -20.40
N ARG A 160 29.88 -17.85 -21.12
CA ARG A 160 29.80 -16.79 -22.16
C ARG A 160 28.87 -17.10 -23.32
N GLU A 161 28.75 -18.38 -23.70
CA GLU A 161 27.94 -18.79 -24.85
C GLU A 161 26.45 -18.47 -24.67
N ALA A 162 25.95 -18.44 -23.43
CA ALA A 162 24.58 -18.02 -23.10
C ALA A 162 24.50 -16.58 -22.59
N GLY A 163 25.59 -15.80 -22.62
CA GLY A 163 25.60 -14.45 -22.08
C GLY A 163 25.54 -14.36 -20.55
N GLU A 164 25.71 -15.49 -19.84
CA GLU A 164 25.62 -15.56 -18.37
C GLU A 164 26.99 -15.26 -17.72
N VAL A 165 27.39 -14.00 -17.85
CA VAL A 165 28.75 -13.52 -17.56
C VAL A 165 28.82 -12.59 -16.35
N ALA A 166 30.03 -12.39 -15.82
CA ALA A 166 30.24 -11.71 -14.54
C ALA A 166 29.71 -10.27 -14.51
N VAL A 167 29.62 -9.61 -15.66
CA VAL A 167 29.07 -8.24 -15.76
C VAL A 167 27.59 -8.18 -15.35
N ASN A 168 26.84 -9.28 -15.48
CA ASN A 168 25.43 -9.32 -15.13
C ASN A 168 25.24 -9.10 -13.61
N LEU A 169 26.24 -9.49 -12.81
CA LEU A 169 26.23 -9.36 -11.36
C LEU A 169 26.11 -7.92 -10.87
N VAL A 170 26.49 -6.92 -11.66
CA VAL A 170 26.48 -5.51 -11.24
C VAL A 170 25.46 -4.66 -12.02
N ARG A 171 24.62 -5.30 -12.83
CA ARG A 171 23.57 -4.63 -13.61
C ARG A 171 22.24 -4.66 -12.87
N ALA A 172 21.40 -3.66 -13.11
CA ALA A 172 20.02 -3.62 -12.62
C ALA A 172 19.07 -4.42 -13.54
N THR A 173 19.44 -5.66 -13.86
CA THR A 173 18.71 -6.60 -14.75
C THR A 173 18.49 -7.93 -14.03
N THR A 174 17.58 -8.77 -14.53
CA THR A 174 17.42 -10.16 -14.05
C THR A 174 18.35 -11.17 -14.72
N ASP A 175 19.27 -10.70 -15.58
CA ASP A 175 20.28 -11.55 -16.21
C ASP A 175 21.20 -12.10 -15.14
N LYS A 176 21.52 -13.39 -15.24
CA LYS A 176 22.35 -14.08 -14.24
C LYS A 176 23.77 -14.27 -14.74
N TRP A 177 24.69 -14.46 -13.80
CA TRP A 177 25.96 -15.10 -14.04
C TRP A 177 25.86 -16.58 -13.68
N LEU A 178 26.53 -17.43 -14.46
CA LEU A 178 26.62 -18.87 -14.23
C LEU A 178 28.07 -19.33 -14.41
N ALA A 179 28.58 -20.06 -13.43
CA ALA A 179 29.81 -20.83 -13.52
C ALA A 179 29.49 -22.33 -13.65
N ALA A 180 30.22 -23.01 -14.54
CA ALA A 180 30.13 -24.45 -14.74
C ALA A 180 30.87 -25.26 -13.64
N GLN A 181 31.05 -24.67 -12.46
CA GLN A 181 31.62 -25.30 -11.26
C GLN A 181 30.79 -24.91 -10.04
N ASP A 182 30.86 -25.71 -8.98
CA ASP A 182 30.18 -25.49 -7.69
C ASP A 182 30.88 -24.45 -6.78
N ARG A 183 32.03 -23.93 -7.24
CA ARG A 183 32.87 -22.94 -6.57
C ARG A 183 33.42 -21.97 -7.59
N ALA A 184 33.47 -20.70 -7.21
CA ALA A 184 34.05 -19.66 -8.07
C ALA A 184 34.44 -18.43 -7.25
N THR A 185 35.33 -17.64 -7.83
CA THR A 185 35.78 -16.36 -7.29
C THR A 185 35.25 -15.24 -8.17
N LEU A 186 34.64 -14.24 -7.55
CA LEU A 186 34.18 -13.00 -8.18
C LEU A 186 35.00 -11.83 -7.64
N GLU A 187 35.60 -11.02 -8.51
CA GLU A 187 36.38 -9.84 -8.11
C GLU A 187 35.74 -8.58 -8.69
N PHE A 188 35.73 -7.50 -7.90
CA PHE A 188 35.15 -6.21 -8.24
C PHE A 188 36.18 -5.13 -7.97
N ARG A 189 36.61 -4.39 -8.99
CA ARG A 189 37.51 -3.24 -8.86
C ARG A 189 36.72 -1.96 -8.92
N PHE A 190 36.94 -1.09 -7.95
CA PHE A 190 36.29 0.21 -7.87
C PHE A 190 37.19 1.30 -8.47
N THR A 191 36.57 2.37 -8.98
CA THR A 191 37.26 3.57 -9.49
C THR A 191 37.99 4.36 -8.40
N ALA A 192 37.60 4.18 -7.13
CA ALA A 192 38.25 4.73 -5.95
C ALA A 192 38.04 3.80 -4.73
N PRO A 193 38.87 3.88 -3.67
CA PRO A 193 38.64 3.10 -2.46
C PRO A 193 37.28 3.45 -1.82
N VAL A 194 36.44 2.43 -1.59
CA VAL A 194 35.11 2.59 -0.97
C VAL A 194 35.04 1.82 0.34
N SER A 195 34.43 2.40 1.37
CA SER A 195 34.17 1.70 2.63
C SER A 195 32.76 1.10 2.63
N VAL A 196 32.63 -0.06 2.00
CA VAL A 196 31.38 -0.84 2.00
C VAL A 196 31.07 -1.33 3.40
N ASP A 197 29.83 -1.17 3.85
CA ASP A 197 29.33 -1.69 5.12
C ASP A 197 28.42 -2.92 4.98
N ARG A 198 27.91 -3.17 3.78
CA ARG A 198 27.05 -4.30 3.48
C ARG A 198 27.18 -4.72 2.02
N TYR A 199 26.99 -6.01 1.76
CA TYR A 199 26.84 -6.53 0.40
C TYR A 199 25.55 -7.32 0.32
N GLU A 200 24.94 -7.36 -0.87
CA GLU A 200 23.70 -8.07 -1.12
C GLU A 200 23.90 -9.04 -2.27
N LEU A 201 23.41 -10.26 -2.10
CA LEU A 201 23.43 -11.31 -3.11
C LEU A 201 21.98 -11.61 -3.49
N THR A 202 21.68 -11.72 -4.78
CA THR A 202 20.33 -12.04 -5.28
C THR A 202 20.35 -13.39 -5.98
N SER A 203 19.47 -14.31 -5.56
CA SER A 203 19.29 -15.61 -6.21
C SER A 203 18.81 -15.42 -7.65
N ALA A 204 19.29 -16.26 -8.58
CA ALA A 204 18.89 -16.22 -9.99
C ALA A 204 17.45 -16.71 -10.23
N GLY A 205 17.11 -17.08 -11.47
CA GLY A 205 15.73 -17.42 -11.87
C GLY A 205 15.36 -18.91 -11.90
N ASP A 206 16.28 -19.82 -12.24
CA ASP A 206 15.94 -21.23 -12.58
C ASP A 206 16.20 -22.31 -11.51
N CYS A 207 17.41 -22.44 -10.95
CA CYS A 207 17.77 -23.63 -10.15
C CYS A 207 18.31 -23.31 -8.73
N PRO A 208 17.54 -23.51 -7.64
CA PRO A 208 17.99 -23.16 -6.29
C PRO A 208 19.23 -23.96 -5.84
N ASP A 209 19.44 -25.17 -6.37
CA ASP A 209 20.58 -26.01 -5.99
C ASP A 209 21.95 -25.39 -6.38
N ARG A 210 21.94 -24.46 -7.33
CA ARG A 210 23.11 -23.72 -7.83
C ARG A 210 23.37 -22.42 -7.08
N ASP A 211 22.50 -22.02 -6.15
CA ASP A 211 22.68 -20.76 -5.42
C ASP A 211 23.82 -20.90 -4.39
N PRO A 212 24.59 -19.83 -4.11
CA PRO A 212 25.67 -19.89 -3.14
C PRO A 212 25.14 -20.23 -1.75
N SER A 213 25.75 -21.20 -1.09
CA SER A 213 25.42 -21.61 0.29
C SER A 213 26.52 -21.24 1.29
N ALA A 214 27.75 -21.01 0.81
CA ALA A 214 28.88 -20.58 1.62
C ALA A 214 29.90 -19.75 0.82
N TRP A 215 30.43 -18.68 1.40
CA TRP A 215 31.43 -17.82 0.76
C TRP A 215 32.27 -17.02 1.76
N THR A 216 33.37 -16.46 1.27
CA THR A 216 34.22 -15.51 1.99
C THR A 216 34.31 -14.20 1.20
N LEU A 217 33.93 -13.07 1.82
CA LEU A 217 34.16 -11.74 1.26
C LEU A 217 35.53 -11.22 1.72
N ARG A 218 36.30 -10.66 0.79
CA ARG A 218 37.64 -10.10 1.04
C ARG A 218 37.79 -8.70 0.44
N GLY A 219 38.66 -7.90 1.03
CA GLY A 219 39.05 -6.58 0.57
C GLY A 219 40.54 -6.53 0.25
N SER A 220 40.90 -5.76 -0.78
CA SER A 220 42.29 -5.49 -1.13
C SER A 220 42.47 -4.04 -1.61
N VAL A 221 43.65 -3.50 -1.33
CA VAL A 221 44.07 -2.17 -1.83
C VAL A 221 44.79 -2.26 -3.18
N ASP A 222 45.34 -3.44 -3.52
CA ASP A 222 46.23 -3.66 -4.65
C ASP A 222 45.82 -4.83 -5.56
N GLY A 223 44.76 -5.58 -5.20
CA GLY A 223 44.30 -6.78 -5.90
C GLY A 223 45.21 -8.02 -5.72
N GLN A 224 46.32 -7.89 -4.98
CA GLN A 224 47.30 -8.96 -4.77
C GLN A 224 47.22 -9.52 -3.35
N ARG A 225 47.04 -8.64 -2.38
CA ARG A 225 47.00 -8.97 -0.96
C ARG A 225 45.59 -8.77 -0.44
N TRP A 226 44.98 -9.85 0.04
CA TRP A 226 43.57 -9.87 0.41
C TRP A 226 43.40 -10.05 1.91
N ARG A 227 42.49 -9.25 2.49
CA ARG A 227 42.06 -9.36 3.88
C ARG A 227 40.63 -9.88 3.91
N THR A 228 40.35 -10.87 4.76
CA THR A 228 38.99 -11.35 4.98
C THR A 228 38.15 -10.29 5.69
N LEU A 229 36.99 -9.97 5.12
CA LEU A 229 36.02 -9.02 5.63
C LEU A 229 34.80 -9.72 6.24
N ASP A 230 34.37 -10.82 5.63
CA ASP A 230 33.22 -11.60 6.08
C ASP A 230 33.34 -13.08 5.67
N ILE A 231 32.75 -13.99 6.46
CA ILE A 231 32.66 -15.43 6.17
C ILE A 231 31.23 -15.88 6.47
N ARG A 232 30.57 -16.49 5.48
CA ARG A 232 29.21 -17.01 5.59
C ARG A 232 29.14 -18.48 5.18
N SER A 233 28.32 -19.25 5.87
CA SER A 233 28.02 -20.64 5.56
C SER A 233 26.57 -20.98 5.92
N GLY A 234 26.04 -22.05 5.34
CA GLY A 234 24.68 -22.51 5.60
C GLY A 234 23.60 -21.52 5.17
N GLN A 235 23.88 -20.68 4.17
CA GLN A 235 22.92 -19.71 3.65
C GLN A 235 22.01 -20.39 2.62
N SER A 236 20.77 -19.92 2.55
CA SER A 236 19.77 -20.30 1.55
C SER A 236 18.99 -19.07 1.10
N PHE A 237 18.33 -19.17 -0.05
CA PHE A 237 17.41 -18.16 -0.57
C PHE A 237 16.02 -18.78 -0.60
N GLU A 238 15.06 -18.17 0.08
CA GLU A 238 13.72 -18.77 0.28
C GLU A 238 12.86 -18.74 -0.98
N GLN A 239 13.17 -17.83 -1.90
CA GLN A 239 12.48 -17.61 -3.17
C GLN A 239 13.49 -17.27 -4.27
N ARG A 240 13.06 -17.27 -5.53
CA ARG A 240 13.88 -16.81 -6.66
C ARG A 240 13.84 -15.29 -6.78
N HIS A 241 14.85 -14.70 -7.40
CA HIS A 241 15.04 -13.25 -7.45
C HIS A 241 15.07 -12.61 -6.05
N ARG A 242 15.43 -13.39 -5.04
CA ARG A 242 15.41 -12.96 -3.63
C ARG A 242 16.76 -12.39 -3.27
N ALA A 243 16.77 -11.10 -3.00
CA ALA A 243 17.92 -10.41 -2.44
C ALA A 243 18.08 -10.74 -0.94
N ARG A 244 19.31 -11.08 -0.53
CA ARG A 244 19.71 -11.19 0.87
C ARG A 244 20.95 -10.34 1.11
N ALA A 245 20.88 -9.49 2.13
CA ALA A 245 21.94 -8.55 2.46
C ALA A 245 22.73 -9.00 3.70
N PHE A 246 24.04 -8.78 3.69
CA PHE A 246 24.99 -9.27 4.68
C PHE A 246 25.90 -8.14 5.17
N SER A 247 25.89 -7.90 6.47
CA SER A 247 26.68 -6.83 7.11
C SER A 247 28.17 -7.18 7.21
N ILE A 248 29.05 -6.19 7.02
CA ILE A 248 30.49 -6.29 7.17
C ILE A 248 30.91 -5.68 8.52
N ALA A 249 31.44 -6.49 9.43
CA ALA A 249 31.76 -6.06 10.79
C ALA A 249 32.89 -5.00 10.86
N ARG A 250 33.84 -5.04 9.92
CA ARG A 250 34.97 -4.09 9.86
C ARG A 250 35.02 -3.37 8.52
N THR A 251 34.50 -2.15 8.52
CA THR A 251 34.46 -1.29 7.33
C THR A 251 35.76 -0.48 7.25
N GLU A 252 36.58 -0.80 6.26
CA GLU A 252 37.75 -0.03 5.80
C GLU A 252 37.54 0.28 4.32
N ALA A 253 38.26 1.26 3.78
CA ALA A 253 38.16 1.59 2.36
C ALA A 253 39.04 0.65 1.52
N TRP A 254 38.43 -0.08 0.59
CA TRP A 254 39.13 -1.02 -0.30
C TRP A 254 38.90 -0.63 -1.75
N SER A 255 39.95 -0.78 -2.57
CA SER A 255 39.86 -0.56 -4.03
C SER A 255 39.34 -1.80 -4.76
N HIS A 256 39.47 -2.97 -4.13
CA HIS A 256 39.05 -4.25 -4.66
C HIS A 256 38.25 -5.02 -3.61
N TYR A 257 37.16 -5.64 -4.05
CA TYR A 257 36.38 -6.60 -3.29
C TYR A 257 36.40 -7.95 -4.00
N ARG A 258 36.44 -9.04 -3.24
CA ARG A 258 36.42 -10.40 -3.78
C ARG A 258 35.46 -11.28 -3.00
N LEU A 259 34.57 -11.95 -3.71
CA LEU A 259 33.66 -12.95 -3.19
C LEU A 259 34.15 -14.33 -3.61
N ASP A 260 34.75 -15.06 -2.67
CA ASP A 260 35.18 -16.44 -2.86
C ASP A 260 34.02 -17.37 -2.48
N ILE A 261 33.28 -17.88 -3.46
CA ILE A 261 32.17 -18.80 -3.24
C ILE A 261 32.71 -20.21 -3.05
N THR A 262 32.47 -20.76 -1.86
CA THR A 262 33.08 -22.00 -1.35
C THR A 262 32.11 -23.18 -1.29
N GLY A 263 30.83 -22.96 -1.59
CA GLY A 263 29.84 -24.03 -1.74
C GLY A 263 28.49 -23.51 -2.21
N ASN A 264 27.70 -24.43 -2.75
CA ASN A 264 26.29 -24.30 -3.13
C ASN A 264 25.48 -25.44 -2.46
N HIS A 265 24.30 -25.76 -2.99
CA HIS A 265 23.43 -26.81 -2.44
C HIS A 265 23.60 -28.18 -3.12
N GLY A 266 24.75 -28.44 -3.75
CA GLY A 266 25.12 -29.74 -4.31
C GLY A 266 25.02 -29.87 -5.82
N ALA A 267 24.65 -28.79 -6.53
CA ALA A 267 24.71 -28.75 -7.99
C ALA A 267 26.15 -28.68 -8.51
N PRO A 268 26.44 -29.16 -9.73
CA PRO A 268 27.76 -29.03 -10.34
C PRO A 268 28.07 -27.60 -10.83
N GLU A 269 27.06 -26.72 -10.84
CA GLU A 269 27.14 -25.35 -11.33
C GLU A 269 26.77 -24.36 -10.23
N LEU A 270 27.19 -23.12 -10.41
CA LEU A 270 26.93 -22.03 -9.48
C LEU A 270 26.34 -20.85 -10.24
N GLN A 271 25.35 -20.19 -9.68
CA GLN A 271 24.73 -19.04 -10.31
C GLN A 271 24.50 -17.91 -9.32
N LEU A 272 24.40 -16.70 -9.83
CA LEU A 272 23.95 -15.55 -9.05
C LEU A 272 23.42 -14.47 -9.98
N GLU A 273 22.37 -13.76 -9.57
CA GLU A 273 21.80 -12.68 -10.37
C GLU A 273 22.61 -11.41 -10.18
N THR A 274 22.66 -10.90 -8.94
CA THR A 274 23.35 -9.65 -8.62
C THR A 274 24.19 -9.75 -7.36
N VAL A 275 25.28 -8.98 -7.35
CA VAL A 275 26.06 -8.58 -6.18
C VAL A 275 25.99 -7.06 -6.08
N ARG A 276 25.36 -6.55 -5.02
CA ARG A 276 25.39 -5.11 -4.71
C ARG A 276 26.29 -4.82 -3.53
N PHE A 277 26.94 -3.66 -3.56
CA PHE A 277 27.75 -3.16 -2.47
C PHE A 277 27.09 -1.90 -1.95
N LEU A 278 26.79 -1.86 -0.65
CA LEU A 278 25.96 -0.85 -0.03
C LEU A 278 26.77 -0.06 0.99
N VAL A 279 26.51 1.24 1.05
CA VAL A 279 27.10 2.17 2.02
C VAL A 279 25.99 2.95 2.70
N THR A 280 26.01 3.02 4.02
CA THR A 280 25.20 3.95 4.80
C THR A 280 25.86 5.31 4.76
N ASP A 281 25.16 6.31 4.20
CA ASP A 281 25.67 7.66 3.98
C ASP A 281 24.89 8.75 4.75
N GLY A 282 23.73 8.40 5.29
CA GLY A 282 22.97 9.32 6.13
C GLY A 282 21.86 8.66 6.96
N CYS A 283 21.09 9.51 7.61
CA CYS A 283 19.87 9.16 8.32
C CYS A 283 18.82 10.26 8.17
N ALA A 284 17.55 9.90 8.28
CA ALA A 284 16.44 10.84 8.26
C ALA A 284 15.35 10.40 9.23
N GLY A 285 14.65 11.37 9.82
CA GLY A 285 13.52 11.13 10.70
C GLY A 285 13.10 12.40 11.42
N TYR A 286 12.78 12.30 12.70
CA TYR A 286 12.34 13.43 13.50
C TYR A 286 12.90 13.40 14.91
N ARG A 287 12.90 14.57 15.54
CA ARG A 287 13.23 14.75 16.95
C ARG A 287 12.17 15.57 17.65
N ARG A 288 11.84 15.21 18.88
CA ARG A 288 10.88 15.95 19.72
C ARG A 288 11.48 16.18 21.09
N ARG A 289 11.61 17.44 21.49
CA ARG A 289 11.96 17.80 22.87
C ARG A 289 10.74 17.68 23.78
N ALA A 290 10.95 17.41 25.07
CA ALA A 290 9.87 17.39 26.05
C ALA A 290 9.05 18.69 26.01
N GLY A 291 7.74 18.58 25.77
CA GLY A 291 6.83 19.73 25.68
C GLY A 291 6.85 20.50 24.35
N ALA A 292 7.63 20.07 23.35
CA ALA A 292 7.69 20.66 22.01
C ALA A 292 7.09 19.73 20.94
N GLY A 293 6.78 20.30 19.77
CA GLY A 293 6.40 19.51 18.59
C GLY A 293 7.60 18.78 17.96
N PRO A 294 7.37 17.72 17.16
CA PRO A 294 8.43 17.07 16.41
C PRO A 294 8.97 17.99 15.33
N VAL A 295 10.29 17.99 15.14
CA VAL A 295 10.99 18.70 14.07
C VAL A 295 11.67 17.70 13.14
N PRO A 296 11.67 17.92 11.82
CA PRO A 296 12.46 17.13 10.89
C PRO A 296 13.93 17.10 11.31
N PHE A 297 14.52 15.92 11.24
CA PHE A 297 15.87 15.64 11.70
C PHE A 297 16.58 14.77 10.66
N ARG A 298 17.75 15.18 10.20
CA ARG A 298 18.56 14.41 9.25
C ARG A 298 20.02 14.41 9.66
N GLY A 299 20.77 13.44 9.17
CA GLY A 299 22.20 13.38 9.40
C GLY A 299 22.96 12.83 8.22
N THR A 300 24.17 13.33 8.04
CA THR A 300 25.16 12.79 7.09
C THR A 300 26.25 12.09 7.87
N VAL A 301 26.69 10.93 7.39
CA VAL A 301 27.74 10.16 8.10
C VAL A 301 29.02 10.99 8.19
N VAL A 302 29.59 11.10 9.39
CA VAL A 302 30.86 11.78 9.61
C VAL A 302 31.97 10.98 8.94
N ALA A 303 32.46 11.47 7.81
CA ALA A 303 33.43 10.78 6.97
C ALA A 303 34.68 10.42 7.77
N ALA A 304 34.92 9.12 8.02
CA ALA A 304 36.21 8.62 8.52
C ALA A 304 37.30 9.26 7.69
N GLY A 305 38.18 10.04 8.33
CA GLY A 305 39.38 10.52 7.64
C GLY A 305 39.96 9.31 6.90
N MET A 306 40.13 9.42 5.59
CA MET A 306 40.55 8.31 4.71
C MET A 306 41.95 7.85 5.14
N SER A 307 42.03 7.07 6.20
CA SER A 307 43.20 6.30 6.54
C SER A 307 43.12 5.03 5.71
N LEU A 308 43.92 5.00 4.63
CA LEU A 308 44.30 3.75 4.01
C LEU A 308 44.76 2.77 5.12
N PRO A 309 44.44 1.48 5.03
CA PRO A 309 44.79 0.49 6.05
C PRO A 309 46.26 0.64 6.45
N SER A 310 46.50 1.12 7.66
CA SER A 310 47.84 1.20 8.23
C SER A 310 48.18 -0.20 8.73
N GLU A 311 49.28 -0.76 8.23
CA GLU A 311 49.84 -2.09 8.54
C GLU A 311 49.61 -3.18 7.48
N LEU A 312 50.59 -3.30 6.57
CA LEU A 312 50.95 -4.53 5.83
C LEU A 312 51.62 -5.58 6.75
N SER A 313 51.41 -5.53 8.08
CA SER A 313 52.24 -6.20 9.09
C SER A 313 51.59 -7.45 9.74
N GLY A 314 50.32 -7.74 9.47
CA GLY A 314 49.63 -8.96 9.93
C GLY A 314 49.78 -10.13 8.95
N PRO A 315 49.54 -11.40 9.38
CA PRO A 315 49.76 -12.56 8.51
C PRO A 315 48.76 -12.53 7.35
N PHE A 316 49.23 -12.13 6.17
CA PHE A 316 48.53 -12.36 4.91
C PHE A 316 48.47 -13.86 4.66
N SER A 317 47.27 -14.44 4.65
CA SER A 317 47.12 -15.89 4.56
C SER A 317 47.40 -16.46 3.18
N GLU A 318 47.51 -15.68 2.10
CA GLU A 318 47.79 -16.24 0.78
C GLU A 318 48.40 -15.20 -0.16
N THR A 319 49.50 -15.58 -0.82
CA THR A 319 49.98 -14.92 -2.05
C THR A 319 49.35 -15.68 -3.21
N THR A 320 48.59 -15.01 -4.07
CA THR A 320 47.79 -15.63 -5.13
C THR A 320 48.64 -16.60 -5.97
N GLN A 321 48.29 -17.90 -5.95
CA GLN A 321 48.71 -18.83 -7.00
C GLN A 321 48.17 -18.32 -8.32
N ALA A 322 49.01 -18.31 -9.37
CA ALA A 322 48.66 -17.82 -10.69
C ALA A 322 47.33 -18.43 -11.18
N LEU A 323 46.26 -17.64 -11.12
CA LEU A 323 44.99 -17.96 -11.75
C LEU A 323 45.20 -17.97 -13.27
N GLY A 324 44.63 -18.95 -13.95
CA GLY A 324 44.57 -19.01 -15.42
C GLY A 324 43.91 -17.76 -16.01
N PRO A 325 43.87 -17.60 -17.35
CA PRO A 325 43.57 -16.33 -18.00
C PRO A 325 42.21 -15.76 -17.55
N LEU A 326 42.27 -14.72 -16.70
CA LEU A 326 41.12 -13.93 -16.27
C LEU A 326 40.65 -13.09 -17.47
N SER A 327 39.36 -13.15 -17.79
CA SER A 327 38.74 -12.30 -18.81
C SER A 327 38.31 -10.99 -18.18
N ALA A 328 38.79 -9.86 -18.69
CA ALA A 328 38.50 -8.52 -18.17
C ALA A 328 37.55 -7.76 -19.13
N ALA A 329 36.54 -7.09 -18.59
CA ALA A 329 35.75 -6.08 -19.29
C ALA A 329 36.00 -4.71 -18.65
N ARG A 330 36.43 -3.72 -19.44
CA ARG A 330 36.75 -2.35 -19.00
C ARG A 330 35.58 -1.39 -19.24
N PHE A 331 35.22 -0.58 -18.24
CA PHE A 331 34.30 0.54 -18.38
C PHE A 331 35.04 1.88 -18.57
N THR A 332 34.40 2.84 -19.25
CA THR A 332 34.93 4.21 -19.46
C THR A 332 34.17 5.19 -18.54
N PRO A 333 34.83 5.95 -17.66
CA PRO A 333 34.15 6.90 -16.77
C PRO A 333 33.77 8.21 -17.49
N MET A 334 32.59 8.77 -17.20
CA MET A 334 32.19 10.10 -17.68
C MET A 334 32.75 11.22 -16.79
N VAL A 335 33.28 12.25 -17.45
CA VAL A 335 34.15 13.31 -16.92
C VAL A 335 33.37 14.44 -16.20
N THR A 336 34.07 15.09 -15.28
CA THR A 336 33.75 16.34 -14.56
C THR A 336 33.38 17.52 -15.46
N ALA A 337 32.26 18.21 -15.19
CA ALA A 337 31.95 19.48 -15.82
C ALA A 337 31.39 20.52 -14.83
N SER A 338 31.80 21.76 -15.07
CA SER A 338 31.62 22.97 -14.26
C SER A 338 30.25 23.61 -14.47
N PHE A 339 29.72 24.20 -13.39
CA PHE A 339 28.42 24.84 -13.28
C PHE A 339 28.32 26.17 -14.04
N ALA A 340 27.25 26.32 -14.82
CA ALA A 340 26.64 27.62 -15.14
C ALA A 340 25.11 27.49 -15.00
N PRO A 341 24.40 28.47 -14.44
CA PRO A 341 22.97 28.36 -14.17
C PRO A 341 22.16 28.87 -15.37
N VAL A 342 21.21 28.09 -15.92
CA VAL A 342 20.19 28.64 -16.84
C VAL A 342 18.83 27.92 -16.75
N ALA A 343 17.81 28.78 -16.58
CA ALA A 343 16.39 28.77 -16.96
C ALA A 343 15.39 27.75 -16.38
N ALA A 344 14.25 28.29 -15.93
CA ALA A 344 13.05 27.58 -15.47
C ALA A 344 12.30 26.87 -16.62
N PRO A 345 11.53 25.78 -16.35
CA PRO A 345 10.88 24.96 -17.38
C PRO A 345 9.58 25.58 -17.93
N ALA A 346 9.25 25.21 -19.17
CA ALA A 346 8.25 25.82 -20.05
C ALA A 346 6.77 25.43 -19.83
N ASP A 347 6.40 24.78 -18.72
CA ASP A 347 5.04 24.21 -18.51
C ASP A 347 4.21 24.94 -17.41
N GLU A 348 4.58 26.18 -17.03
CA GLU A 348 3.73 27.02 -16.17
C GLU A 348 2.50 27.54 -16.94
N GLY A 349 1.46 26.70 -17.08
CA GLY A 349 0.15 27.13 -17.60
C GLY A 349 -0.64 26.11 -18.44
N ALA A 350 -0.16 24.89 -18.64
CA ALA A 350 -0.90 23.87 -19.39
C ALA A 350 -1.95 23.15 -18.52
N ASP A 351 -3.18 23.01 -19.05
CA ASP A 351 -4.25 22.24 -18.42
C ASP A 351 -3.86 20.76 -18.25
N TRP A 352 -4.35 20.12 -17.20
CA TRP A 352 -4.06 18.71 -16.96
C TRP A 352 -4.67 17.83 -18.06
N GLN A 353 -3.93 16.78 -18.43
CA GLN A 353 -4.41 15.72 -19.31
C GLN A 353 -3.95 14.35 -18.78
N PRO A 354 -4.77 13.29 -18.88
CA PRO A 354 -4.34 11.92 -18.60
C PRO A 354 -3.10 11.56 -19.42
N GLY A 355 -2.10 10.93 -18.80
CA GLY A 355 -0.83 10.60 -19.47
C GLY A 355 0.14 11.78 -19.66
N GLY A 356 -0.12 12.95 -19.05
CA GLY A 356 0.72 14.14 -19.11
C GLY A 356 1.97 14.10 -18.20
N SER A 357 2.45 15.27 -17.78
CA SER A 357 3.66 15.42 -16.92
C SER A 357 3.37 15.56 -15.42
N TRP A 358 2.08 15.63 -15.05
CA TRP A 358 1.65 15.88 -13.68
C TRP A 358 0.27 15.27 -13.40
N LEU A 359 -0.08 15.11 -12.11
CA LEU A 359 -1.35 14.57 -11.61
C LEU A 359 -2.02 15.61 -10.68
N PRO A 360 -3.28 15.97 -10.89
CA PRO A 360 -4.00 16.87 -10.00
C PRO A 360 -4.53 16.11 -8.78
N LEU A 361 -5.01 16.83 -7.76
CA LEU A 361 -5.80 16.21 -6.68
C LEU A 361 -6.98 15.38 -7.22
N GLY A 362 -7.34 14.29 -6.56
CA GLY A 362 -8.33 13.32 -7.06
C GLY A 362 -7.91 12.56 -8.31
N GLY A 363 -6.76 12.88 -8.92
CA GLY A 363 -6.21 12.13 -10.04
C GLY A 363 -5.59 10.81 -9.57
N SER A 364 -5.69 9.79 -10.41
CA SER A 364 -5.09 8.48 -10.16
C SER A 364 -4.27 7.99 -11.34
N LEU A 365 -3.36 7.07 -11.05
CA LEU A 365 -2.64 6.26 -12.00
C LEU A 365 -3.03 4.81 -11.72
N SER A 366 -3.70 4.18 -12.68
CA SER A 366 -3.91 2.74 -12.69
C SER A 366 -3.57 2.26 -14.09
N MET A 367 -2.52 1.45 -14.20
CA MET A 367 -1.99 0.99 -15.48
C MET A 367 -1.62 2.15 -16.42
N GLN A 368 -1.22 3.29 -15.87
CA GLN A 368 -0.97 4.56 -16.56
C GLN A 368 0.43 5.08 -16.21
N SER A 369 0.88 6.09 -16.93
CA SER A 369 2.18 6.73 -16.72
C SER A 369 2.11 8.25 -16.85
N LEU A 370 3.08 8.93 -16.24
CA LEU A 370 3.32 10.37 -16.40
C LEU A 370 4.74 10.59 -16.91
N THR A 371 4.92 11.46 -17.89
CA THR A 371 6.22 11.70 -18.51
C THR A 371 6.64 13.15 -18.35
N SER A 372 7.87 13.37 -17.88
CA SER A 372 8.43 14.70 -17.64
C SER A 372 8.44 15.56 -18.91
N PRO A 373 8.43 16.91 -18.80
CA PRO A 373 8.35 17.80 -19.95
C PRO A 373 9.40 17.56 -21.05
N SER A 374 10.64 17.22 -20.68
CA SER A 374 11.72 16.87 -21.62
C SER A 374 11.55 15.49 -22.28
N GLY A 375 10.62 14.66 -21.80
CA GLY A 375 10.49 13.26 -22.19
C GLY A 375 11.49 12.34 -21.52
N ARG A 376 12.40 12.84 -20.67
CA ARG A 376 13.46 12.01 -20.08
C ARG A 376 12.96 11.04 -19.03
N PHE A 377 12.08 11.46 -18.12
CA PHE A 377 11.64 10.60 -17.03
C PHE A 377 10.19 10.20 -17.20
N THR A 378 9.88 8.93 -16.92
CA THR A 378 8.50 8.46 -16.85
C THR A 378 8.22 7.81 -15.51
N LEU A 379 7.22 8.32 -14.79
CA LEU A 379 6.63 7.69 -13.62
C LEU A 379 5.60 6.67 -14.11
N LEU A 380 5.78 5.42 -13.74
CA LEU A 380 5.05 4.27 -14.25
C LEU A 380 4.19 3.68 -13.13
N HIS A 381 2.92 3.42 -13.42
CA HIS A 381 2.09 2.47 -12.69
C HIS A 381 1.71 1.33 -13.63
N GLY A 382 2.30 0.14 -13.48
CA GLY A 382 2.17 -0.98 -14.42
C GLY A 382 1.75 -2.30 -13.77
N PRO A 383 1.44 -3.33 -14.57
CA PRO A 383 0.94 -4.63 -14.08
C PRO A 383 2.03 -5.54 -13.51
N TYR A 384 3.30 -5.19 -13.71
CA TYR A 384 4.45 -6.04 -13.37
C TYR A 384 5.38 -5.32 -12.40
N GLY A 385 5.87 -6.06 -11.42
CA GLY A 385 6.75 -5.57 -10.36
C GLY A 385 8.08 -5.00 -10.88
N PRO A 386 8.59 -3.91 -10.27
CA PRO A 386 7.88 -3.02 -9.37
C PRO A 386 6.77 -2.25 -10.09
N CYS A 387 5.54 -2.32 -9.58
CA CYS A 387 4.38 -1.75 -10.27
C CYS A 387 4.37 -0.22 -10.22
N PHE A 388 5.01 0.43 -9.23
CA PHE A 388 5.12 1.88 -9.14
C PHE A 388 6.60 2.33 -9.12
N ALA A 389 7.08 2.97 -10.19
CA ALA A 389 8.50 3.31 -10.35
C ALA A 389 8.73 4.50 -11.28
N LEU A 390 9.83 5.23 -11.07
CA LEU A 390 10.34 6.23 -12.00
C LEU A 390 11.43 5.60 -12.88
N ARG A 391 11.35 5.81 -14.18
CA ARG A 391 12.33 5.33 -15.15
C ARG A 391 12.96 6.48 -15.93
N ASP A 392 14.26 6.41 -16.15
CA ASP A 392 14.96 7.24 -17.13
C ASP A 392 14.82 6.61 -18.53
N ASN A 393 14.16 7.30 -19.45
CA ASN A 393 13.95 6.86 -20.83
C ASN A 393 15.23 6.88 -21.66
N LEU A 394 16.27 7.60 -21.23
CA LEU A 394 17.58 7.59 -21.87
C LEU A 394 18.30 6.26 -21.64
N THR A 395 18.37 5.82 -20.38
CA THR A 395 19.06 4.59 -19.99
C THR A 395 18.15 3.37 -20.00
N ARG A 396 16.83 3.59 -20.00
CA ARG A 396 15.76 2.59 -19.77
C ARG A 396 15.79 2.00 -18.36
N GLU A 397 16.60 2.54 -17.45
CA GLU A 397 16.73 2.06 -16.08
C GLU A 397 15.69 2.70 -15.16
N ARG A 398 15.25 1.93 -14.17
CA ARG A 398 14.40 2.44 -13.09
C ARG A 398 15.28 3.13 -12.06
N VAL A 399 15.10 4.44 -11.90
CA VAL A 399 15.91 5.29 -11.03
C VAL A 399 15.28 5.47 -9.64
N TRP A 400 14.00 5.13 -9.49
CA TRP A 400 13.30 5.10 -8.21
C TRP A 400 12.17 4.08 -8.25
N ILE A 401 11.92 3.45 -7.11
CA ILE A 401 10.85 2.47 -6.92
C ILE A 401 10.08 2.92 -5.68
N GLY A 402 8.76 3.06 -5.81
CA GLY A 402 7.90 3.30 -4.67
C GLY A 402 7.77 2.05 -3.82
N ASP A 403 7.63 2.24 -2.51
CA ASP A 403 7.44 1.15 -1.54
C ASP A 403 6.00 0.63 -1.56
N ALA A 404 5.56 0.20 -2.75
CA ALA A 404 4.20 -0.27 -3.02
C ALA A 404 4.23 -1.38 -4.08
N PRO A 405 4.88 -2.54 -3.82
CA PRO A 405 5.19 -3.55 -4.82
C PRO A 405 3.96 -4.21 -5.49
N ASP A 406 2.80 -4.16 -4.83
CA ASP A 406 1.53 -4.75 -5.28
C ASP A 406 0.40 -3.70 -5.44
N SER A 407 0.73 -2.43 -5.67
CA SER A 407 -0.29 -1.42 -5.90
C SER A 407 -1.04 -1.66 -7.21
N HIS A 408 -2.37 -1.66 -7.13
CA HIS A 408 -3.27 -1.69 -8.28
C HIS A 408 -3.63 -0.27 -8.75
N MET A 409 -3.48 0.70 -7.87
CA MET A 409 -3.73 2.11 -8.15
C MET A 409 -2.89 2.98 -7.22
N VAL A 410 -2.42 4.11 -7.76
CA VAL A 410 -1.87 5.21 -6.98
C VAL A 410 -2.76 6.42 -7.20
N CYS A 411 -3.23 7.05 -6.13
CA CYS A 411 -4.14 8.19 -6.20
C CYS A 411 -3.55 9.35 -5.40
N LEU A 412 -3.54 10.55 -6.00
CA LEU A 412 -3.36 11.77 -5.23
C LEU A 412 -4.72 12.16 -4.67
N GLY A 413 -4.93 11.91 -3.38
CA GLY A 413 -6.19 12.20 -2.70
C GLY A 413 -6.54 13.69 -2.74
N PRO A 414 -7.83 14.03 -2.61
CA PRO A 414 -8.24 15.42 -2.51
C PRO A 414 -7.74 16.13 -1.24
N ASP A 415 -7.36 15.37 -0.22
CA ASP A 415 -6.64 15.86 0.96
C ASP A 415 -5.18 16.24 0.67
N GLY A 416 -4.66 15.91 -0.51
CA GLY A 416 -3.27 16.17 -0.88
C GLY A 416 -2.32 15.02 -0.58
N ASP A 417 -2.79 13.88 -0.05
CA ASP A 417 -1.93 12.71 0.18
C ASP A 417 -1.84 11.83 -1.07
N LEU A 418 -0.62 11.45 -1.47
CA LEU A 418 -0.44 10.44 -2.51
C LEU A 418 -0.44 9.05 -1.87
N VAL A 419 -1.40 8.22 -2.24
CA VAL A 419 -1.68 6.93 -1.61
C VAL A 419 -1.65 5.81 -2.66
N ALA A 420 -0.94 4.72 -2.36
CA ALA A 420 -0.97 3.50 -3.14
C ALA A 420 -1.92 2.47 -2.50
N TRP A 421 -2.79 1.89 -3.33
CA TRP A 421 -3.86 0.99 -2.94
C TRP A 421 -3.64 -0.41 -3.50
N GLY A 422 -3.88 -1.43 -2.69
CA GLY A 422 -3.93 -2.82 -3.12
C GLY A 422 -5.26 -3.17 -3.79
N HIS A 423 -5.35 -4.36 -4.39
CA HIS A 423 -6.56 -4.79 -5.12
C HIS A 423 -7.81 -4.84 -4.23
N ARG A 424 -7.64 -5.08 -2.93
CA ARG A 424 -8.73 -5.19 -1.95
C ARG A 424 -9.12 -3.84 -1.31
N GLY A 425 -8.68 -2.73 -1.90
CA GLY A 425 -8.93 -1.39 -1.35
C GLY A 425 -8.14 -1.06 -0.08
N ASN A 426 -7.19 -1.91 0.32
CA ASN A 426 -6.33 -1.64 1.46
C ASN A 426 -5.19 -0.68 1.08
N ARG A 427 -4.84 0.24 1.98
CA ARG A 427 -3.71 1.14 1.78
C ARG A 427 -2.38 0.40 1.96
N LEU A 428 -1.54 0.41 0.92
CA LEU A 428 -0.20 -0.20 0.94
C LEU A 428 0.89 0.80 1.32
N TRP A 429 0.76 2.04 0.84
CA TRP A 429 1.76 3.09 1.01
C TRP A 429 1.12 4.48 0.94
N SER A 430 1.73 5.46 1.60
CA SER A 430 1.28 6.86 1.56
C SER A 430 2.46 7.79 1.78
N THR A 431 2.38 8.99 1.20
CA THR A 431 3.37 10.05 1.42
C THR A 431 3.24 10.75 2.77
N GLY A 432 2.11 10.57 3.46
CA GLY A 432 1.79 11.25 4.72
C GLY A 432 1.57 12.76 4.56
N THR A 433 1.17 13.22 3.37
CA THR A 433 1.07 14.64 3.04
C THR A 433 -0.36 15.19 3.10
N ALA A 434 -1.28 14.39 3.63
CA ALA A 434 -2.66 14.79 3.87
C ALA A 434 -2.72 16.14 4.59
N TRP A 435 -3.48 17.07 4.01
CA TRP A 435 -3.77 18.41 4.52
C TRP A 435 -2.55 19.32 4.67
N LEU A 436 -1.43 19.01 4.00
CA LEU A 436 -0.24 19.85 3.98
C LEU A 436 -0.26 20.91 2.85
N GLY A 437 -1.40 21.12 2.20
CA GLY A 437 -1.57 22.11 1.13
C GLY A 437 -1.08 21.65 -0.25
N VAL A 438 -0.86 20.34 -0.43
CA VAL A 438 -0.51 19.75 -1.73
C VAL A 438 -1.63 20.03 -2.74
N ARG A 439 -1.24 20.32 -3.97
CA ARG A 439 -2.11 20.68 -5.09
C ARG A 439 -1.96 19.77 -6.30
N ARG A 440 -0.76 19.24 -6.53
CA ARG A 440 -0.47 18.30 -7.61
C ARG A 440 0.81 17.52 -7.38
N LEU A 441 0.91 16.38 -8.05
CA LEU A 441 2.13 15.60 -8.25
C LEU A 441 2.76 16.00 -9.58
N GLU A 442 4.08 16.22 -9.60
CA GLU A 442 4.83 16.58 -10.81
C GLU A 442 5.97 15.60 -11.04
N VAL A 443 6.18 15.23 -12.32
CA VAL A 443 7.40 14.54 -12.75
C VAL A 443 8.33 15.57 -13.41
N ARG A 444 9.45 15.86 -12.76
CA ARG A 444 10.37 16.93 -13.16
C ARG A 444 11.50 16.41 -14.05
N ASP A 445 12.05 17.29 -14.87
CA ASP A 445 13.19 16.95 -15.76
C ASP A 445 14.50 16.70 -15.01
N SER A 446 14.54 16.98 -13.71
CA SER A 446 15.62 16.58 -12.79
C SER A 446 15.57 15.10 -12.40
N GLY A 447 14.45 14.40 -12.69
CA GLY A 447 14.17 13.07 -12.16
C GLY A 447 13.52 13.10 -10.79
N GLU A 448 13.14 14.28 -10.29
CA GLU A 448 12.38 14.41 -9.05
C GLU A 448 10.88 14.14 -9.29
N VAL A 449 10.27 13.37 -8.40
CA VAL A 449 8.81 13.24 -8.28
C VAL A 449 8.39 14.06 -7.06
N ALA A 450 7.66 15.14 -7.29
CA ALA A 450 7.37 16.14 -6.25
C ALA A 450 5.87 16.37 -6.08
N LEU A 451 5.42 16.44 -4.82
CA LEU A 451 4.13 16.99 -4.47
C LEU A 451 4.32 18.48 -4.18
N THR A 452 3.56 19.32 -4.89
CA THR A 452 3.69 20.79 -4.83
C THR A 452 2.42 21.45 -4.36
N ASP A 453 2.55 22.58 -3.67
CA ASP A 453 1.41 23.44 -3.29
C ASP A 453 0.99 24.40 -4.41
N VAL A 454 0.05 25.30 -4.11
CA VAL A 454 -0.48 26.29 -5.07
C VAL A 454 0.57 27.28 -5.58
N ASP A 455 1.61 27.54 -4.78
CA ASP A 455 2.71 28.45 -5.12
C ASP A 455 3.87 27.71 -5.81
N GLY A 456 3.71 26.42 -6.11
CA GLY A 456 4.71 25.57 -6.73
C GLY A 456 5.82 25.10 -5.78
N LYS A 457 5.68 25.33 -4.47
CA LYS A 457 6.65 24.89 -3.47
C LYS A 457 6.48 23.40 -3.21
N VAL A 458 7.62 22.70 -3.12
CA VAL A 458 7.67 21.26 -2.85
C VAL A 458 7.30 21.00 -1.39
N VAL A 459 6.22 20.25 -1.18
CA VAL A 459 5.73 19.77 0.12
C VAL A 459 6.31 18.40 0.45
N TRP A 460 6.49 17.55 -0.57
CA TRP A 460 7.12 16.24 -0.47
C TRP A 460 7.87 15.93 -1.76
N SER A 461 8.96 15.17 -1.64
CA SER A 461 9.82 14.76 -2.75
C SER A 461 10.20 13.30 -2.59
N SER A 462 10.35 12.61 -3.72
CA SER A 462 10.91 11.26 -3.77
C SER A 462 12.36 11.17 -3.28
N GLY A 463 13.03 12.31 -3.05
CA GLY A 463 14.38 12.37 -2.48
C GLY A 463 15.48 11.92 -3.45
N ILE A 464 15.16 11.80 -4.74
CA ILE A 464 16.11 11.47 -5.79
C ILE A 464 17.01 12.71 -6.01
N PRO A 465 18.34 12.59 -5.92
CA PRO A 465 19.22 13.72 -6.20
C PRO A 465 19.05 14.19 -7.65
N GLU A 466 19.21 15.48 -7.90
CA GLU A 466 19.16 16.05 -9.26
C GLU A 466 20.08 15.26 -10.20
N LEU A 467 19.51 14.50 -11.13
CA LEU A 467 20.27 13.78 -12.14
C LEU A 467 20.69 14.79 -13.22
N PRO A 468 21.98 14.83 -13.63
CA PRO A 468 22.47 15.84 -14.57
C PRO A 468 21.68 15.79 -15.87
N PHE A 469 21.25 16.95 -16.39
CA PHE A 469 20.53 17.06 -17.65
C PHE A 469 21.24 16.29 -18.78
N GLY A 470 20.56 15.32 -19.37
CA GLY A 470 21.02 14.64 -20.58
C GLY A 470 20.84 15.54 -21.81
N ASP A 471 21.61 15.26 -22.86
CA ASP A 471 21.57 16.02 -24.11
C ASP A 471 20.17 16.02 -24.74
N GLY A 472 19.49 17.17 -24.66
CA GLY A 472 18.34 17.59 -25.49
C GLY A 472 17.00 16.85 -25.29
N PRO A 473 15.86 17.52 -25.59
CA PRO A 473 14.56 16.87 -25.58
C PRO A 473 14.54 15.74 -26.62
N ARG A 474 14.21 14.52 -26.18
CA ARG A 474 13.86 13.43 -27.08
C ARG A 474 12.34 13.43 -27.22
N PRO A 475 11.79 13.37 -28.45
CA PRO A 475 10.35 13.30 -28.64
C PRO A 475 9.88 11.93 -28.13
N VAL A 476 9.37 11.93 -26.90
CA VAL A 476 8.78 10.77 -26.24
C VAL A 476 7.27 10.99 -26.23
N PRO A 477 6.48 9.99 -26.62
CA PRO A 477 5.04 10.11 -26.66
C PRO A 477 4.47 10.39 -25.27
N ARG A 478 3.51 11.31 -25.18
CA ARG A 478 2.80 11.67 -23.93
C ARG A 478 1.33 11.95 -24.20
N GLY A 479 0.51 11.81 -23.17
CA GLY A 479 -0.94 12.01 -23.27
C GLY A 479 -1.61 10.91 -24.08
N ALA A 480 -2.34 11.30 -25.14
CA ALA A 480 -3.11 10.38 -25.97
C ALA A 480 -2.47 10.03 -27.32
N THR A 481 -1.30 10.59 -27.66
CA THR A 481 -0.81 10.59 -29.05
C THR A 481 0.63 10.09 -29.18
N LEU A 482 0.87 9.25 -30.19
CA LEU A 482 2.19 8.87 -30.71
C LEU A 482 2.34 9.46 -32.12
N ARG A 483 3.36 10.29 -32.35
CA ARG A 483 3.62 10.98 -33.62
C ARG A 483 4.70 10.27 -34.44
N ARG A 484 4.80 10.61 -35.73
CA ARG A 484 5.88 10.10 -36.60
C ARG A 484 7.26 10.40 -36.00
N GLY A 485 8.10 9.37 -35.94
CA GLY A 485 9.45 9.42 -35.36
C GLY A 485 9.49 9.15 -33.85
N GLU A 486 8.35 8.97 -33.19
CA GLU A 486 8.29 8.63 -31.77
C GLU A 486 8.15 7.12 -31.57
N SER A 487 8.63 6.64 -30.42
CA SER A 487 8.46 5.26 -29.98
C SER A 487 7.97 5.17 -28.53
N LEU A 488 7.08 4.21 -28.30
CA LEU A 488 6.53 3.87 -26.99
C LEU A 488 7.28 2.63 -26.49
N TYR A 489 8.04 2.79 -25.39
CA TYR A 489 8.78 1.71 -24.74
C TYR A 489 8.54 1.77 -23.24
N GLY A 490 7.76 0.82 -22.71
CA GLY A 490 7.50 0.72 -21.28
C GLY A 490 6.73 1.94 -20.72
N GLN A 491 5.84 2.56 -21.49
CA GLN A 491 5.03 3.73 -21.11
C GLN A 491 3.60 3.50 -21.60
N THR A 492 2.72 4.45 -21.32
CA THR A 492 1.32 4.38 -21.71
C THR A 492 0.88 5.61 -22.47
N LEU A 493 -0.05 5.41 -23.40
CA LEU A 493 -0.87 6.49 -23.95
C LEU A 493 -2.30 6.32 -23.45
N THR A 494 -2.93 7.42 -23.07
CA THR A 494 -4.21 7.41 -22.36
C THR A 494 -5.19 8.33 -23.09
N SER A 495 -6.43 7.86 -23.30
CA SER A 495 -7.49 8.70 -23.87
C SER A 495 -7.76 9.94 -23.01
N ALA A 496 -8.30 10.99 -23.61
CA ALA A 496 -8.58 12.25 -22.91
C ALA A 496 -9.51 12.09 -21.69
N ASP A 497 -10.34 11.05 -21.66
CA ASP A 497 -11.25 10.71 -20.56
C ASP A 497 -10.67 9.68 -19.55
N GLY A 498 -9.44 9.19 -19.78
CA GLY A 498 -8.79 8.17 -18.96
C GLY A 498 -9.32 6.74 -19.13
N SER A 499 -10.36 6.52 -19.93
CA SER A 499 -11.08 5.23 -20.01
C SER A 499 -10.34 4.14 -20.78
N THR A 500 -9.41 4.54 -21.66
CA THR A 500 -8.69 3.66 -22.57
C THR A 500 -7.19 3.93 -22.46
N VAL A 501 -6.43 2.86 -22.23
CA VAL A 501 -4.97 2.94 -22.09
C VAL A 501 -4.32 1.99 -23.07
N LEU A 502 -3.46 2.53 -23.95
CA LEU A 502 -2.50 1.75 -24.71
C LEU A 502 -1.24 1.62 -23.85
N CYS A 503 -1.00 0.42 -23.33
CA CYS A 503 0.13 0.11 -22.48
C CYS A 503 1.20 -0.65 -23.26
N HIS A 504 2.45 -0.22 -23.14
CA HIS A 504 3.62 -0.98 -23.54
C HIS A 504 4.47 -1.23 -22.29
N ASP A 505 4.89 -2.46 -22.00
CA ASP A 505 5.67 -2.78 -20.77
C ASP A 505 7.18 -3.01 -21.01
N GLY A 506 7.59 -3.00 -22.28
CA GLY A 506 8.97 -3.28 -22.73
C GLY A 506 9.04 -4.53 -23.61
N ARG A 507 7.98 -5.34 -23.61
CA ARG A 507 7.77 -6.49 -24.50
C ARG A 507 6.35 -6.52 -25.06
N VAL A 508 5.34 -6.42 -24.21
CA VAL A 508 3.93 -6.61 -24.56
C VAL A 508 3.27 -5.26 -24.85
N VAL A 509 2.41 -5.25 -25.87
CA VAL A 509 1.51 -4.12 -26.16
C VAL A 509 0.08 -4.55 -25.87
N ARG A 510 -0.63 -3.78 -25.05
CA ARG A 510 -2.02 -4.06 -24.68
C ARG A 510 -2.89 -2.82 -24.78
N ILE A 511 -4.18 -3.04 -25.04
CA ILE A 511 -5.19 -1.99 -24.89
C ILE A 511 -6.08 -2.38 -23.72
N ILE A 512 -6.20 -1.49 -22.74
CA ILE A 512 -7.02 -1.69 -21.54
C ILE A 512 -8.18 -0.71 -21.62
N MET A 513 -9.40 -1.22 -21.47
CA MET A 513 -10.66 -0.45 -21.50
C MET A 513 -11.43 -0.76 -20.22
N HIS A 514 -11.65 0.23 -19.35
CA HIS A 514 -12.36 0.04 -18.08
C HIS A 514 -11.84 -1.16 -17.25
N GLY A 515 -10.52 -1.34 -17.18
CA GLY A 515 -9.89 -2.44 -16.43
C GLY A 515 -9.90 -3.80 -17.13
N SER A 516 -10.50 -3.92 -18.31
CA SER A 516 -10.51 -5.15 -19.12
C SER A 516 -9.57 -5.04 -20.31
N THR A 517 -8.86 -6.12 -20.66
CA THR A 517 -8.00 -6.18 -21.84
C THR A 517 -8.82 -6.29 -23.13
N SER A 518 -8.40 -5.57 -24.16
CA SER A 518 -8.95 -5.64 -25.51
C SER A 518 -8.54 -6.94 -26.22
N HIS A 519 -9.26 -7.29 -27.29
CA HIS A 519 -8.91 -8.42 -28.18
C HIS A 519 -7.65 -8.16 -29.04
N TRP A 520 -7.00 -7.01 -28.92
CA TRP A 520 -5.92 -6.57 -29.81
C TRP A 520 -4.51 -6.68 -29.20
N ASP A 521 -4.33 -7.33 -28.06
CA ASP A 521 -3.02 -7.46 -27.41
C ASP A 521 -1.96 -8.14 -28.32
N ARG A 522 -0.69 -7.77 -28.13
CA ARG A 522 0.48 -8.33 -28.82
C ARG A 522 1.49 -8.84 -27.81
N PHE A 523 1.98 -10.07 -28.02
CA PHE A 523 2.90 -10.78 -27.12
C PHE A 523 4.18 -11.22 -27.83
N PRO A 524 5.08 -10.28 -28.21
CA PRO A 524 6.38 -10.62 -28.76
C PRO A 524 7.27 -11.32 -27.71
N GLU A 525 8.10 -12.27 -28.15
CA GLU A 525 9.03 -12.99 -27.26
C GLU A 525 10.30 -12.18 -26.92
N ALA A 526 10.61 -11.14 -27.70
CA ALA A 526 11.79 -10.30 -27.55
C ALA A 526 11.43 -8.91 -27.02
N GLU A 527 12.38 -8.25 -26.36
CA GLU A 527 12.24 -6.82 -26.05
C GLU A 527 12.12 -5.97 -27.30
N ASN A 528 11.17 -5.05 -27.24
CA ASN A 528 10.76 -4.28 -28.40
C ASN A 528 10.19 -2.93 -27.98
N GLU A 529 9.98 -2.08 -28.98
CA GLU A 529 9.27 -0.81 -28.87
C GLU A 529 8.20 -0.72 -29.95
N LEU A 530 7.12 -0.01 -29.64
CA LEU A 530 6.08 0.35 -30.60
C LEU A 530 6.43 1.72 -31.21
N SER A 531 6.77 1.74 -32.48
CA SER A 531 7.22 2.94 -33.20
C SER A 531 6.21 3.35 -34.26
N LEU A 532 5.89 4.65 -34.35
CA LEU A 532 5.29 5.21 -35.55
C LEU A 532 6.42 5.81 -36.40
N ASP A 533 6.86 5.06 -37.40
CA ASP A 533 8.04 5.44 -38.16
C ASP A 533 7.80 6.71 -39.00
N ALA A 534 8.89 7.35 -39.42
CA ALA A 534 8.83 8.56 -40.24
C ALA A 534 8.11 8.36 -41.60
N ASP A 535 8.05 7.12 -42.10
CA ASP A 535 7.30 6.73 -43.30
C ASP A 535 5.78 6.53 -43.03
N GLY A 536 5.33 6.73 -41.80
CA GLY A 536 3.94 6.68 -41.37
C GLY A 536 3.43 5.29 -41.00
N PHE A 537 4.25 4.25 -41.03
CA PHE A 537 3.83 2.92 -40.64
C PHE A 537 4.07 2.68 -39.15
N LEU A 538 3.07 2.09 -38.49
CA LEU A 538 3.17 1.63 -37.11
C LEU A 538 3.85 0.26 -37.09
N ARG A 539 4.96 0.13 -36.37
CA ARG A 539 5.77 -1.09 -36.32
C ARG A 539 6.20 -1.43 -34.90
N LEU A 540 6.21 -2.73 -34.59
CA LEU A 540 6.96 -3.27 -33.48
C LEU A 540 8.39 -3.51 -33.93
N ARG A 541 9.36 -2.98 -33.19
CA ARG A 541 10.79 -3.10 -33.49
C ARG A 541 11.53 -3.65 -32.29
N THR A 542 12.48 -4.53 -32.52
CA THR A 542 13.48 -4.87 -31.49
C THR A 542 14.32 -3.63 -31.14
N LEU A 543 14.98 -3.65 -29.98
CA LEU A 543 15.76 -2.51 -29.49
C LEU A 543 17.01 -2.19 -30.34
N ASP A 544 17.48 -3.13 -31.16
CA ASP A 544 18.53 -2.93 -32.17
C ASP A 544 17.98 -2.42 -33.52
N GLY A 545 16.66 -2.19 -33.61
CA GLY A 545 15.98 -1.54 -34.72
C GLY A 545 15.39 -2.47 -35.78
N ALA A 546 15.48 -3.79 -35.63
CA ALA A 546 14.88 -4.73 -36.57
C ALA A 546 13.34 -4.72 -36.44
N VAL A 547 12.63 -4.76 -37.57
CA VAL A 547 11.17 -4.80 -37.58
C VAL A 547 10.70 -6.22 -37.24
N LEU A 548 9.96 -6.36 -36.13
CA LEU A 548 9.28 -7.59 -35.74
C LEU A 548 7.96 -7.74 -36.48
N GLU A 549 7.15 -6.68 -36.49
CA GLU A 549 5.83 -6.65 -37.11
C GLU A 549 5.56 -5.26 -37.67
N GLN A 550 5.05 -5.20 -38.91
CA GLN A 550 4.42 -3.99 -39.42
C GLN A 550 2.91 -4.11 -39.21
N ILE A 551 2.37 -3.26 -38.34
CA ILE A 551 0.99 -3.37 -37.86
C ILE A 551 0.01 -2.70 -38.83
N CYS A 552 0.23 -1.42 -39.14
CA CYS A 552 -0.68 -0.62 -39.98
C CYS A 552 0.04 0.61 -40.56
N GLY A 553 -0.67 1.37 -41.42
CA GLY A 553 -0.17 2.60 -42.04
C GLY A 553 -0.29 2.62 -43.57
N PRO A 554 0.11 3.73 -44.21
CA PRO A 554 0.74 4.90 -43.61
C PRO A 554 -0.26 5.89 -42.97
N GLY A 555 0.08 6.46 -41.81
CA GLY A 555 -0.64 7.53 -41.11
C GLY A 555 0.31 8.60 -40.57
N ALA A 556 -0.24 9.66 -39.98
CA ALA A 556 0.48 10.82 -39.44
C ALA A 556 0.62 10.76 -37.91
N GLU A 557 -0.40 10.27 -37.20
CA GLU A 557 -0.38 10.12 -35.75
C GLU A 557 -1.27 8.95 -35.32
N LEU A 558 -0.87 8.26 -34.26
CA LEU A 558 -1.67 7.27 -33.57
C LEU A 558 -2.29 7.93 -32.34
N VAL A 559 -3.61 7.86 -32.21
CA VAL A 559 -4.38 8.50 -31.15
C VAL A 559 -5.13 7.44 -30.35
N VAL A 560 -4.98 7.47 -29.04
CA VAL A 560 -5.78 6.68 -28.10
C VAL A 560 -7.07 7.44 -27.85
N GLU A 561 -8.17 6.88 -28.35
CA GLU A 561 -9.51 7.39 -28.20
C GLU A 561 -10.31 6.49 -27.27
N ARG A 562 -11.49 6.95 -26.87
CA ARG A 562 -12.40 6.14 -26.07
C ARG A 562 -12.76 4.84 -26.80
N GLY A 563 -12.35 3.71 -26.23
CA GLY A 563 -12.65 2.35 -26.70
C GLY A 563 -11.81 1.88 -27.89
N ALA A 564 -10.87 2.67 -28.39
CA ALA A 564 -10.06 2.30 -29.54
C ALA A 564 -8.72 3.05 -29.62
N VAL A 565 -7.80 2.49 -30.39
CA VAL A 565 -6.58 3.17 -30.83
C VAL A 565 -6.68 3.36 -32.33
N GLU A 566 -6.57 4.60 -32.79
CA GLU A 566 -6.78 5.00 -34.18
C GLU A 566 -5.48 5.55 -34.78
N LEU A 567 -5.06 5.04 -35.93
CA LEU A 567 -4.05 5.68 -36.77
C LEU A 567 -4.75 6.64 -37.72
N ARG A 568 -4.40 7.93 -37.68
CA ARG A 568 -5.02 9.00 -38.48
C ARG A 568 -4.05 9.56 -39.52
N ASP A 569 -4.56 10.03 -40.65
CA ASP A 569 -3.78 10.75 -41.67
C ASP A 569 -3.62 12.25 -41.33
N GLU A 570 -2.97 13.01 -42.22
CA GLU A 570 -2.73 14.45 -42.03
C GLU A 570 -4.02 15.30 -42.02
N ALA A 571 -5.12 14.76 -42.56
CA ALA A 571 -6.44 15.40 -42.51
C ALA A 571 -7.26 14.97 -41.27
N GLY A 572 -6.71 14.10 -40.42
CA GLY A 572 -7.38 13.54 -39.25
C GLY A 572 -8.32 12.38 -39.56
N ALA A 573 -8.33 11.85 -40.79
CA ALA A 573 -9.15 10.72 -41.16
C ALA A 573 -8.53 9.41 -40.65
N VAL A 574 -9.37 8.51 -40.12
CA VAL A 574 -8.92 7.22 -39.58
C VAL A 574 -8.48 6.30 -40.71
N VAL A 575 -7.19 5.97 -40.75
CA VAL A 575 -6.56 5.02 -41.67
C VAL A 575 -6.67 3.59 -41.14
N TRP A 576 -6.62 3.45 -39.81
CA TRP A 576 -6.72 2.16 -39.14
C TRP A 576 -7.26 2.34 -37.71
N ALA A 577 -7.98 1.35 -37.19
CA ALA A 577 -8.47 1.34 -35.81
C ALA A 577 -8.35 -0.07 -35.21
N SER A 578 -8.10 -0.15 -33.89
CA SER A 578 -8.00 -1.42 -33.17
C SER A 578 -9.33 -2.17 -33.02
N THR A 579 -10.48 -1.49 -33.16
CA THR A 579 -11.83 -2.10 -33.13
C THR A 579 -12.69 -1.61 -34.30
N ARG A 580 -13.68 -2.42 -34.73
CA ARG A 580 -14.61 -2.11 -35.85
C ARG A 580 -15.98 -1.56 -35.39
N SER A 581 -16.20 -1.42 -34.08
CA SER A 581 -17.50 -1.12 -33.46
C SER A 581 -17.79 0.38 -33.38
N GLN A 582 -19.06 0.77 -33.28
CA GLN A 582 -19.50 2.17 -33.20
C GLN A 582 -18.95 2.87 -31.94
N ARG A 583 -18.57 4.14 -32.12
CA ARG A 583 -18.10 5.05 -31.05
C ARG A 583 -19.12 5.09 -29.90
N PRO A 584 -18.71 4.86 -28.63
CA PRO A 584 -19.55 5.21 -27.50
C PRO A 584 -19.81 6.73 -27.48
N GLY A 585 -20.97 7.15 -26.96
CA GLY A 585 -21.43 8.55 -26.98
C GLY A 585 -20.51 9.53 -26.23
N PRO A 586 -20.76 10.86 -26.30
CA PRO A 586 -19.93 11.84 -25.62
C PRO A 586 -20.00 11.65 -24.10
N VAL A 587 -18.85 11.54 -23.44
CA VAL A 587 -18.73 11.57 -21.98
C VAL A 587 -17.87 12.78 -21.59
N ARG A 588 -18.38 13.56 -20.63
CA ARG A 588 -17.70 14.69 -20.01
C ARG A 588 -16.59 14.20 -19.08
N GLU A 589 -15.44 14.89 -19.16
CA GLU A 589 -14.27 15.04 -18.26
C GLU A 589 -13.84 13.91 -17.29
N PRO A 590 -12.54 13.84 -16.94
CA PRO A 590 -11.86 12.64 -16.42
C PRO A 590 -12.51 12.04 -15.17
N GLY A 591 -12.56 10.71 -15.10
CA GLY A 591 -13.25 9.98 -14.05
C GLY A 591 -12.74 10.28 -12.63
N LEU A 592 -13.67 10.37 -11.68
CA LEU A 592 -13.35 10.30 -10.25
C LEU A 592 -12.56 9.04 -9.91
N ALA A 593 -11.85 9.08 -8.78
CA ALA A 593 -11.33 7.89 -8.12
C ALA A 593 -12.43 6.82 -7.91
N GLN A 594 -12.02 5.54 -7.88
CA GLN A 594 -12.92 4.41 -7.60
C GLN A 594 -13.59 4.57 -6.22
N ASP A 595 -14.77 3.98 -6.05
CA ASP A 595 -15.63 4.20 -4.86
C ASP A 595 -14.89 3.98 -3.54
N ASP A 596 -14.08 2.93 -3.44
CA ASP A 596 -13.28 2.60 -2.26
C ASP A 596 -12.33 3.74 -1.86
N VAL A 597 -11.79 4.48 -2.84
CA VAL A 597 -10.90 5.63 -2.56
C VAL A 597 -11.70 6.80 -2.01
N LEU A 598 -12.90 7.03 -2.53
CA LEU A 598 -13.79 8.08 -2.05
C LEU A 598 -14.30 7.79 -0.64
N VAL A 599 -14.66 6.53 -0.36
CA VAL A 599 -15.06 6.06 0.98
C VAL A 599 -13.91 6.24 1.96
N ASN A 600 -12.73 5.72 1.66
CA ASN A 600 -11.56 5.86 2.53
C ASN A 600 -11.16 7.32 2.76
N TRP A 601 -11.27 8.18 1.74
CA TRP A 601 -11.01 9.60 1.88
C TRP A 601 -12.05 10.28 2.79
N LEU A 602 -13.34 10.00 2.59
CA LEU A 602 -14.41 10.54 3.43
C LEU A 602 -14.27 10.08 4.87
N ASP A 603 -13.98 8.80 5.11
CA ASP A 603 -13.77 8.27 6.46
C ASP A 603 -12.58 8.90 7.16
N ALA A 604 -11.45 9.10 6.45
CA ALA A 604 -10.29 9.82 6.97
C ALA A 604 -10.62 11.28 7.31
N LEU A 605 -11.50 11.91 6.53
CA LEU A 605 -11.95 13.28 6.74
C LEU A 605 -12.93 13.39 7.92
N THR A 606 -13.95 12.54 7.99
CA THR A 606 -15.14 12.68 8.85
C THR A 606 -15.06 11.85 10.13
N GLY A 607 -14.23 10.80 10.19
CA GLY A 607 -14.05 9.95 11.37
C GLY A 607 -14.97 8.72 11.42
N GLY A 608 -15.44 8.25 10.25
CA GLY A 608 -16.12 6.96 10.07
C GLY A 608 -17.63 7.03 9.85
N GLY A 609 -18.27 8.19 10.01
CA GLY A 609 -19.67 8.41 9.66
C GLY A 609 -19.86 9.78 9.01
N HIS A 610 -20.62 9.84 7.91
CA HIS A 610 -20.80 11.06 7.13
C HIS A 610 -22.05 11.09 6.26
N ARG A 611 -22.36 12.30 5.81
CA ARG A 611 -23.31 12.58 4.74
C ARG A 611 -22.63 13.38 3.64
N VAL A 612 -22.78 12.92 2.40
CA VAL A 612 -22.34 13.64 1.19
C VAL A 612 -23.56 13.91 0.32
N ALA A 613 -23.75 15.15 -0.14
CA ALA A 613 -24.89 15.51 -0.97
C ALA A 613 -24.52 16.45 -2.11
N VAL A 614 -25.18 16.31 -3.26
CA VAL A 614 -25.11 17.27 -4.36
C VAL A 614 -26.46 17.96 -4.50
N ALA A 615 -26.46 19.27 -4.31
CA ALA A 615 -27.60 20.14 -4.48
C ALA A 615 -27.45 20.93 -5.79
N ARG A 616 -28.45 20.86 -6.68
CA ARG A 616 -28.40 21.55 -7.99
C ARG A 616 -28.84 23.01 -7.91
N ASP A 617 -28.32 23.80 -8.84
CA ASP A 617 -28.75 25.18 -9.13
C ASP A 617 -28.78 26.09 -7.89
N THR A 618 -27.73 26.03 -7.08
CA THR A 618 -27.65 26.74 -5.79
C THR A 618 -26.22 27.18 -5.49
N THR A 619 -26.02 28.01 -4.46
CA THR A 619 -24.69 28.48 -4.03
C THR A 619 -24.31 27.92 -2.66
N PRO A 620 -23.00 27.78 -2.35
CA PRO A 620 -22.56 27.31 -1.03
C PRO A 620 -23.15 28.11 0.13
N GLN A 621 -23.23 29.44 -0.01
CA GLN A 621 -23.80 30.33 1.01
C GLN A 621 -25.30 30.06 1.23
N ASP A 622 -26.07 29.90 0.16
CA ASP A 622 -27.51 29.69 0.23
C ASP A 622 -27.85 28.34 0.88
N VAL A 623 -27.09 27.28 0.54
CA VAL A 623 -27.33 25.95 1.11
C VAL A 623 -26.98 25.90 2.60
N LEU A 624 -25.84 26.50 2.99
CA LEU A 624 -25.45 26.59 4.40
C LEU A 624 -26.47 27.41 5.21
N ALA A 625 -26.98 28.52 4.65
CA ALA A 625 -28.00 29.33 5.30
C ALA A 625 -29.33 28.56 5.51
N ARG A 626 -29.74 27.71 4.55
CA ARG A 626 -30.96 26.89 4.66
C ARG A 626 -30.93 25.90 5.83
N ILE A 627 -29.76 25.40 6.19
CA ILE A 627 -29.57 24.52 7.36
C ILE A 627 -29.14 25.28 8.62
N GLY A 628 -29.15 26.62 8.59
CA GLY A 628 -28.83 27.44 9.75
C GLY A 628 -27.33 27.49 10.11
N VAL A 629 -26.45 27.14 9.17
CA VAL A 629 -25.00 27.20 9.36
C VAL A 629 -24.49 28.59 8.96
N THR A 630 -23.75 29.24 9.85
CA THR A 630 -23.05 30.48 9.52
C THR A 630 -21.70 30.14 8.87
N PRO A 631 -21.47 30.52 7.59
CA PRO A 631 -20.28 30.11 6.86
C PRO A 631 -19.02 30.83 7.34
N VAL A 632 -17.94 30.08 7.46
CA VAL A 632 -16.57 30.48 7.76
C VAL A 632 -15.66 29.76 6.75
N ALA A 633 -14.65 30.47 6.25
CA ALA A 633 -13.66 29.87 5.37
C ALA A 633 -12.57 29.19 6.22
N GLY A 634 -12.16 27.98 5.84
CA GLY A 634 -11.09 27.26 6.51
C GLY A 634 -10.97 25.81 6.08
N THR A 635 -9.88 25.17 6.46
CA THR A 635 -9.70 23.72 6.31
C THR A 635 -10.67 22.95 7.22
N TRP A 636 -10.96 21.69 6.90
CA TRP A 636 -11.82 20.85 7.75
C TRP A 636 -11.35 20.77 9.21
N ARG A 637 -10.02 20.74 9.44
CA ARG A 637 -9.43 20.78 10.78
C ARG A 637 -9.72 22.09 11.51
N GLU A 638 -9.70 23.21 10.80
CA GLU A 638 -10.05 24.51 11.37
C GLU A 638 -11.55 24.62 11.67
N LEU A 639 -12.41 24.07 10.81
CA LEU A 639 -13.85 23.97 11.08
C LEU A 639 -14.14 23.10 12.30
N ARG A 640 -13.43 21.98 12.49
CA ARG A 640 -13.51 21.15 13.72
C ARG A 640 -13.06 21.92 14.96
N ARG A 641 -11.92 22.61 14.90
CA ARG A 641 -11.48 23.48 16.02
C ARG A 641 -12.49 24.59 16.30
N HIS A 642 -13.09 25.14 15.25
CA HIS A 642 -14.13 26.16 15.37
C HIS A 642 -15.37 25.61 16.07
N ARG A 643 -15.83 24.39 15.74
CA ARG A 643 -16.87 23.65 16.50
C ARG A 643 -16.46 23.49 17.95
N ASP A 644 -15.29 22.91 18.22
CA ASP A 644 -14.86 22.61 19.60
C ASP A 644 -14.76 23.89 20.46
N THR A 645 -14.56 25.06 19.82
CA THR A 645 -14.52 26.37 20.50
C THR A 645 -15.90 27.01 20.66
N THR A 646 -16.78 26.91 19.66
CA THR A 646 -18.06 27.63 19.63
C THR A 646 -19.25 26.80 20.15
N HIS A 647 -19.14 25.48 20.07
CA HIS A 647 -20.16 24.51 20.44
C HIS A 647 -19.53 23.36 21.25
N PRO A 648 -19.01 23.64 22.47
CA PRO A 648 -18.32 22.65 23.30
C PRO A 648 -19.23 21.49 23.74
N ASP A 649 -20.55 21.69 23.73
CA ASP A 649 -21.57 20.69 24.08
C ASP A 649 -21.93 19.76 22.90
N GLY A 650 -21.25 19.90 21.75
CA GLY A 650 -21.44 19.09 20.54
C GLY A 650 -22.00 19.88 19.36
N GLY A 651 -21.94 19.31 18.16
CA GLY A 651 -22.38 19.91 16.90
C GLY A 651 -21.74 19.23 15.69
N SER A 652 -22.30 19.43 14.51
CA SER A 652 -21.84 18.76 13.28
C SER A 652 -21.08 19.75 12.40
N VAL A 653 -19.92 19.35 11.88
CA VAL A 653 -19.20 20.13 10.87
C VAL A 653 -19.88 19.92 9.53
N VAL A 654 -20.13 21.02 8.81
CA VAL A 654 -20.68 21.00 7.46
C VAL A 654 -19.82 21.89 6.57
N ALA A 655 -19.39 21.36 5.43
CA ALA A 655 -18.67 22.10 4.40
C ALA A 655 -19.44 22.05 3.07
N ALA A 656 -19.42 23.17 2.34
CA ALA A 656 -20.05 23.32 1.03
C ALA A 656 -19.02 23.78 0.00
N VAL A 657 -19.02 23.12 -1.14
CA VAL A 657 -18.08 23.33 -2.24
C VAL A 657 -18.86 23.55 -3.52
N ALA A 658 -18.58 24.66 -4.22
CA ALA A 658 -19.18 24.91 -5.54
C ALA A 658 -18.56 23.99 -6.60
N VAL A 659 -19.39 23.32 -7.39
CA VAL A 659 -18.98 22.48 -8.53
C VAL A 659 -19.84 22.86 -9.74
N GLY A 660 -19.35 23.81 -10.54
CA GLY A 660 -20.15 24.40 -11.62
C GLY A 660 -21.31 25.24 -11.07
N SER A 661 -22.53 24.93 -11.50
CA SER A 661 -23.78 25.53 -10.97
C SER A 661 -24.33 24.83 -9.73
N ASP A 662 -23.70 23.73 -9.32
CA ASP A 662 -24.16 22.85 -8.26
C ASP A 662 -23.27 22.97 -7.02
N VAL A 663 -23.72 22.43 -5.89
CA VAL A 663 -23.00 22.47 -4.61
C VAL A 663 -22.85 21.05 -4.06
N LEU A 664 -21.61 20.67 -3.78
CA LEU A 664 -21.27 19.48 -3.01
C LEU A 664 -21.22 19.83 -1.51
N LEU A 665 -22.01 19.14 -0.70
CA LEU A 665 -21.94 19.19 0.76
C LEU A 665 -21.28 17.95 1.33
N VAL A 666 -20.47 18.15 2.36
CA VAL A 666 -19.87 17.09 3.18
C VAL A 666 -20.11 17.42 4.66
N SER A 667 -20.58 16.44 5.43
CA SER A 667 -20.79 16.57 6.88
C SER A 667 -20.33 15.31 7.63
N ASP A 668 -19.82 15.49 8.85
CA ASP A 668 -19.57 14.39 9.81
C ASP A 668 -20.84 13.90 10.53
N ASP A 669 -22.01 14.35 10.10
CA ASP A 669 -23.31 13.91 10.60
C ASP A 669 -24.07 13.10 9.54
N PRO A 670 -24.17 11.77 9.67
CA PRO A 670 -24.93 10.94 8.73
C PRO A 670 -26.42 11.27 8.70
N GLU A 671 -26.95 11.92 9.74
CA GLU A 671 -28.37 12.29 9.89
C GLU A 671 -28.68 13.73 9.43
N LEU A 672 -27.74 14.36 8.71
CA LEU A 672 -27.91 15.68 8.12
C LEU A 672 -29.19 15.72 7.24
N PRO A 673 -30.12 16.67 7.46
CA PRO A 673 -31.37 16.74 6.72
C PRO A 673 -31.16 17.24 5.28
N VAL A 674 -30.98 16.31 4.34
CA VAL A 674 -30.74 16.62 2.92
C VAL A 674 -31.95 17.12 2.10
N PRO A 675 -33.22 16.77 2.39
CA PRO A 675 -34.36 17.23 1.57
C PRO A 675 -34.57 18.75 1.59
N ALA A 676 -34.06 19.44 2.61
CA ALA A 676 -34.20 20.88 2.78
C ALA A 676 -33.10 21.69 2.06
N LEU A 677 -32.08 21.03 1.49
CA LEU A 677 -30.92 21.71 0.91
C LEU A 677 -31.25 22.44 -0.40
N ALA A 678 -32.03 21.82 -1.28
CA ALA A 678 -32.47 22.37 -2.57
C ALA A 678 -33.67 21.60 -3.13
N PRO A 679 -34.36 22.14 -4.16
CA PRO A 679 -35.42 21.44 -4.88
C PRO A 679 -34.95 20.14 -5.57
N TRP A 680 -33.65 19.95 -5.80
CA TRP A 680 -33.11 18.71 -6.34
C TRP A 680 -31.84 18.37 -5.58
N VAL A 681 -31.83 17.22 -4.90
CA VAL A 681 -30.72 16.79 -4.06
C VAL A 681 -30.51 15.29 -4.21
N ALA A 682 -29.31 14.88 -4.58
CA ALA A 682 -28.86 13.50 -4.46
C ALA A 682 -27.91 13.40 -3.26
N ALA A 683 -27.98 12.33 -2.47
CA ALA A 683 -27.17 12.19 -1.27
C ALA A 683 -26.78 10.74 -0.99
N VAL A 684 -25.62 10.59 -0.34
CA VAL A 684 -25.11 9.34 0.24
C VAL A 684 -24.97 9.52 1.74
N GLN A 685 -25.47 8.54 2.49
CA GLN A 685 -25.37 8.44 3.94
C GLN A 685 -24.50 7.23 4.30
N GLN A 686 -23.45 7.46 5.08
CA GLN A 686 -22.57 6.43 5.65
C GLN A 686 -22.68 6.48 7.19
N PRO A 687 -23.37 5.52 7.83
CA PRO A 687 -23.41 5.44 9.30
C PRO A 687 -22.06 5.04 9.89
N ALA A 688 -21.74 5.57 11.07
CA ALA A 688 -20.50 5.24 11.78
C ALA A 688 -20.40 3.74 12.10
N GLY A 689 -19.30 3.10 11.69
CA GLY A 689 -19.06 1.67 11.93
C GLY A 689 -19.92 0.71 11.11
N SER A 690 -20.72 1.21 10.16
CA SER A 690 -21.42 0.41 9.18
C SER A 690 -20.60 0.30 7.90
N ALA A 691 -20.58 -0.87 7.28
CA ALA A 691 -20.02 -1.04 5.94
C ALA A 691 -20.99 -0.58 4.82
N PHE A 692 -22.26 -0.31 5.15
CA PHE A 692 -23.34 -0.19 4.18
C PHE A 692 -23.83 1.26 4.00
N PRO A 693 -23.44 1.97 2.92
CA PRO A 693 -24.00 3.27 2.57
C PRO A 693 -25.43 3.18 2.00
N THR A 694 -26.15 4.30 2.06
CA THR A 694 -27.45 4.48 1.39
C THR A 694 -27.40 5.67 0.45
N PHE A 695 -27.82 5.46 -0.80
CA PHE A 695 -28.07 6.52 -1.77
C PHE A 695 -29.53 6.96 -1.75
N SER A 696 -29.78 8.26 -1.84
CA SER A 696 -31.12 8.84 -1.93
C SER A 696 -31.15 9.98 -2.94
N LEU A 697 -32.26 10.11 -3.67
CA LEU A 697 -32.55 11.22 -4.56
C LEU A 697 -33.87 11.86 -4.15
N HIS A 698 -33.84 13.16 -3.89
CA HIS A 698 -34.98 13.98 -3.51
C HIS A 698 -35.29 15.05 -4.55
N ARG A 699 -36.59 15.28 -4.79
CA ARG A 699 -37.10 16.42 -5.58
C ARG A 699 -38.20 17.13 -4.81
N ASP A 700 -38.11 18.45 -4.69
CA ASP A 700 -39.05 19.31 -3.96
C ASP A 700 -39.33 18.82 -2.53
N GLY A 701 -38.31 18.22 -1.89
CA GLY A 701 -38.40 17.65 -0.53
C GLY A 701 -38.93 16.22 -0.47
N GLU A 702 -39.44 15.66 -1.56
CA GLU A 702 -39.94 14.28 -1.62
C GLU A 702 -38.85 13.28 -2.04
N LEU A 703 -38.86 12.08 -1.47
CA LEU A 703 -37.95 10.99 -1.86
C LEU A 703 -38.43 10.35 -3.17
N VAL A 704 -37.57 10.38 -4.18
CA VAL A 704 -37.90 9.93 -5.55
C VAL A 704 -37.24 8.58 -5.87
N SER A 705 -36.00 8.37 -5.44
CA SER A 705 -35.24 7.13 -5.63
C SER A 705 -34.40 6.87 -4.37
N GLU A 706 -34.26 5.61 -3.98
CA GLU A 706 -33.39 5.21 -2.88
C GLU A 706 -32.72 3.88 -3.21
N ILE A 707 -31.42 3.76 -2.97
CA ILE A 707 -30.66 2.52 -3.13
C ILE A 707 -29.96 2.24 -1.80
N ARG A 708 -30.22 1.06 -1.25
CA ARG A 708 -29.61 0.54 -0.03
C ARG A 708 -28.80 -0.70 -0.42
N GLU A 709 -27.66 -0.88 0.24
CA GLU A 709 -26.87 -2.10 0.10
C GLU A 709 -27.45 -3.21 0.98
N TYR A 710 -27.37 -4.49 0.52
CA TYR A 710 -27.92 -5.61 1.29
C TYR A 710 -27.16 -5.74 2.64
N PRO A 711 -27.82 -5.90 3.82
CA PRO A 711 -29.03 -6.72 3.96
C PRO A 711 -30.45 -6.29 3.48
N SER A 712 -30.68 -5.39 2.52
CA SER A 712 -31.76 -5.47 1.49
C SER A 712 -31.37 -4.96 0.07
N ARG A 713 -31.65 -5.73 -1.01
CA ARG A 713 -31.63 -5.28 -2.42
C ARG A 713 -33.00 -4.67 -2.68
N HIS A 714 -33.13 -3.36 -2.47
CA HIS A 714 -34.35 -2.66 -2.89
C HIS A 714 -34.18 -2.18 -4.34
N LYS A 715 -35.14 -2.48 -5.22
CA LYS A 715 -35.14 -2.04 -6.63
C LYS A 715 -35.53 -0.56 -6.72
N GLY A 716 -34.60 0.30 -6.34
CA GLY A 716 -34.75 1.74 -6.28
C GLY A 716 -34.79 2.51 -7.59
N THR A 717 -34.92 1.86 -8.76
CA THR A 717 -34.80 2.59 -10.03
C THR A 717 -36.14 3.17 -10.49
N LYS A 718 -36.59 4.26 -9.84
CA LYS A 718 -37.85 4.96 -10.17
C LYS A 718 -37.69 6.08 -11.20
N VAL A 719 -36.46 6.49 -11.53
CA VAL A 719 -36.18 7.61 -12.44
C VAL A 719 -35.10 7.34 -13.50
N PRO A 720 -35.24 7.88 -14.73
CA PRO A 720 -34.31 7.64 -15.84
C PRO A 720 -32.86 8.03 -15.56
N GLU A 721 -32.61 9.08 -14.77
CA GLU A 721 -31.25 9.56 -14.51
C GLU A 721 -30.45 8.56 -13.66
N VAL A 722 -31.08 7.96 -12.64
CA VAL A 722 -30.47 6.91 -11.81
C VAL A 722 -30.28 5.63 -12.62
N ALA A 723 -31.25 5.28 -13.48
CA ALA A 723 -31.15 4.12 -14.36
C ALA A 723 -29.98 4.22 -15.35
N ALA A 724 -29.82 5.40 -15.98
CA ALA A 724 -28.73 5.68 -16.90
C ALA A 724 -27.38 5.64 -16.18
N ALA A 725 -27.30 6.24 -14.99
CA ALA A 725 -26.09 6.21 -14.18
C ALA A 725 -25.70 4.77 -13.82
N LEU A 726 -26.63 3.94 -13.33
CA LEU A 726 -26.36 2.54 -12.99
C LEU A 726 -25.90 1.70 -14.19
N ALA A 727 -26.42 1.97 -15.39
CA ALA A 727 -26.01 1.25 -16.61
C ALA A 727 -24.56 1.56 -17.04
N GLU A 728 -23.98 2.68 -16.58
CA GLU A 728 -22.61 3.09 -16.86
C GLU A 728 -21.59 2.60 -15.81
N VAL A 729 -22.04 2.08 -14.66
CA VAL A 729 -21.15 1.60 -13.60
C VAL A 729 -20.94 0.09 -13.72
N VAL A 730 -19.69 -0.36 -13.56
CA VAL A 730 -19.29 -1.79 -13.60
C VAL A 730 -19.96 -2.61 -12.48
N HIS A 731 -20.35 -1.95 -11.38
CA HIS A 731 -21.08 -2.55 -10.27
C HIS A 731 -22.06 -1.53 -9.65
N PRO A 732 -23.33 -1.89 -9.37
CA PRO A 732 -24.28 -1.01 -8.67
C PRO A 732 -23.88 -0.66 -7.21
N LEU A 733 -22.73 -1.16 -6.73
CA LEU A 733 -22.18 -0.95 -5.39
C LEU A 733 -21.26 0.27 -5.28
N HIS A 734 -20.96 0.97 -6.38
CA HIS A 734 -20.19 2.21 -6.29
C HIS A 734 -21.12 3.40 -5.96
N ILE A 735 -21.65 3.45 -4.73
CA ILE A 735 -22.71 4.38 -4.31
C ILE A 735 -22.25 5.85 -4.33
N HIS A 736 -21.00 6.16 -3.96
CA HIS A 736 -20.48 7.54 -4.06
C HIS A 736 -20.28 7.95 -5.53
N THR A 737 -19.80 7.03 -6.37
CA THR A 737 -19.68 7.23 -7.81
C THR A 737 -21.05 7.40 -8.45
N LEU A 738 -22.05 6.63 -8.01
CA LEU A 738 -23.43 6.74 -8.43
C LEU A 738 -24.01 8.13 -8.11
N LEU A 739 -23.70 8.69 -6.94
CA LEU A 739 -24.08 10.06 -6.57
C LEU A 739 -23.59 11.07 -7.62
N PHE A 740 -22.29 11.05 -7.92
CA PHE A 740 -21.67 11.97 -8.86
C PHE A 740 -22.20 11.77 -10.30
N ARG A 741 -22.40 10.51 -10.71
CA ARG A 741 -22.97 10.15 -12.03
C ARG A 741 -24.42 10.60 -12.18
N THR A 742 -25.25 10.36 -11.16
CA THR A 742 -26.66 10.79 -11.14
C THR A 742 -26.76 12.31 -11.16
N ALA A 743 -25.88 12.99 -10.41
CA ALA A 743 -25.81 14.44 -10.41
C ALA A 743 -25.23 15.03 -11.72
N GLY A 744 -24.49 14.25 -12.51
CA GLY A 744 -23.79 14.75 -13.69
C GLY A 744 -22.63 15.69 -13.32
N VAL A 745 -22.10 15.53 -12.11
CA VAL A 745 -21.06 16.36 -11.51
C VAL A 745 -19.79 15.54 -11.37
N VAL A 746 -18.67 16.07 -11.87
CA VAL A 746 -17.33 15.52 -11.64
C VAL A 746 -16.59 16.58 -10.82
N PRO A 747 -16.43 16.41 -9.49
CA PRO A 747 -15.75 17.38 -8.67
C PRO A 747 -14.28 17.42 -9.09
N GLY A 748 -13.84 18.57 -9.59
CA GLY A 748 -12.45 18.76 -9.94
C GLY A 748 -11.57 18.73 -8.69
N ALA A 749 -10.37 18.20 -8.85
CA ALA A 749 -9.23 18.30 -7.96
C ALA A 749 -9.14 19.57 -7.10
N ALA A 750 -9.42 20.72 -7.73
CA ALA A 750 -9.38 22.05 -7.11
C ALA A 750 -10.45 22.28 -6.07
N ALA A 751 -11.64 21.76 -6.35
CA ALA A 751 -12.81 21.96 -5.52
C ALA A 751 -12.69 21.18 -4.20
N LEU A 752 -11.98 20.06 -4.20
CA LEU A 752 -11.93 19.13 -3.06
C LEU A 752 -10.74 19.32 -2.10
N GLY A 753 -9.70 20.08 -2.48
CA GLY A 753 -8.44 20.12 -1.72
C GLY A 753 -7.91 21.51 -1.37
N GLY A 754 -8.75 22.34 -0.79
CA GLY A 754 -8.40 23.71 -0.41
C GLY A 754 -9.18 24.24 0.79
N GLU A 755 -9.23 25.56 0.91
CA GLU A 755 -10.06 26.28 1.89
C GLU A 755 -11.55 26.03 1.59
N LEU A 756 -12.26 25.43 2.55
CA LEU A 756 -13.66 25.08 2.43
C LEU A 756 -14.52 26.22 2.98
N LEU A 757 -15.66 26.49 2.36
CA LEU A 757 -16.70 27.30 2.99
C LEU A 757 -17.57 26.38 3.84
N GLY A 758 -17.50 26.50 5.16
CA GLY A 758 -18.22 25.60 6.05
C GLY A 758 -18.53 26.21 7.40
N GLY A 759 -19.02 25.41 8.33
CA GLY A 759 -19.36 25.90 9.66
C GLY A 759 -19.91 24.79 10.53
N VAL A 760 -20.52 25.19 11.64
CA VAL A 760 -21.02 24.28 12.66
C VAL A 760 -22.53 24.31 12.64
N LEU A 761 -23.14 23.14 12.44
CA LEU A 761 -24.55 22.92 12.68
C LEU A 761 -24.73 22.64 14.17
N ALA A 762 -25.60 23.42 14.82
CA ALA A 762 -25.89 23.27 16.23
C ALA A 762 -26.42 21.85 16.56
N PRO A 763 -26.10 21.31 17.74
CA PRO A 763 -26.51 19.96 18.12
C PRO A 763 -28.04 19.88 18.17
N ARG A 764 -28.60 18.78 17.64
CA ARG A 764 -30.04 18.53 17.73
C ARG A 764 -30.45 18.46 19.20
N PRO A 765 -31.61 19.03 19.60
CA PRO A 765 -32.16 18.80 20.93
C PRO A 765 -32.37 17.30 21.14
N ALA A 766 -31.94 16.79 22.28
CA ALA A 766 -32.09 15.37 22.62
C ALA A 766 -33.56 14.96 22.46
N ALA A 767 -33.81 13.93 21.64
CA ALA A 767 -35.13 13.33 21.54
C ALA A 767 -35.56 12.84 22.94
N GLU A 768 -36.83 13.05 23.30
CA GLU A 768 -37.36 12.61 24.59
C GLU A 768 -37.07 11.12 24.81
N PRO A 769 -36.65 10.70 26.01
CA PRO A 769 -36.37 9.30 26.29
C PRO A 769 -37.65 8.48 26.10
N THR A 770 -37.62 7.62 25.09
CA THR A 770 -38.58 6.53 24.91
C THR A 770 -38.66 5.72 26.21
N PRO A 771 -39.86 5.38 26.72
CA PRO A 771 -40.01 4.72 28.02
C PRO A 771 -39.24 3.40 28.07
N PRO A 772 -38.79 2.95 29.26
CA PRO A 772 -37.91 1.80 29.39
C PRO A 772 -38.59 0.54 28.85
N ALA A 773 -37.99 -0.04 27.81
CA ALA A 773 -38.30 -1.39 27.36
C ALA A 773 -37.95 -2.40 28.46
N GLU A 774 -38.73 -3.48 28.52
CA GLU A 774 -38.47 -4.64 29.36
C GLU A 774 -37.01 -5.11 29.22
N SER A 775 -36.46 -5.74 30.27
CA SER A 775 -35.06 -6.18 30.31
C SER A 775 -34.65 -6.88 29.00
N PRO A 776 -33.66 -6.39 28.26
CA PRO A 776 -33.31 -6.94 26.95
C PRO A 776 -32.82 -8.39 27.10
N LEU A 777 -32.99 -9.19 26.04
CA LEU A 777 -32.37 -10.50 25.94
C LEU A 777 -30.83 -10.35 25.99
N LEU A 778 -30.14 -11.28 26.63
CA LEU A 778 -28.67 -11.28 26.74
C LEU A 778 -28.13 -12.57 26.13
N LEU A 779 -27.20 -12.47 25.19
CA LEU A 779 -26.48 -13.60 24.58
C LEU A 779 -25.10 -13.74 25.23
N GLU A 780 -25.07 -13.87 26.55
CA GLU A 780 -23.83 -13.96 27.30
C GLU A 780 -23.14 -15.31 27.02
N GLY A 781 -21.91 -15.25 26.50
CA GLY A 781 -21.11 -16.44 26.19
C GLY A 781 -21.43 -17.12 24.85
N TRP A 782 -22.28 -16.53 24.01
CA TRP A 782 -22.44 -16.97 22.61
C TRP A 782 -21.16 -16.68 21.82
N GLN A 783 -20.72 -17.63 20.99
CA GLN A 783 -19.62 -17.44 20.05
C GLN A 783 -20.16 -17.41 18.62
N SER A 784 -19.53 -16.60 17.75
CA SER A 784 -19.78 -16.67 16.31
C SER A 784 -19.62 -18.12 15.84
N MET A 785 -20.50 -18.55 14.93
CA MET A 785 -20.71 -19.91 14.41
C MET A 785 -21.59 -20.83 15.27
N ASP A 786 -21.84 -20.53 16.55
CA ASP A 786 -22.74 -21.33 17.38
C ASP A 786 -24.21 -21.13 16.96
N ALA A 787 -24.92 -22.23 16.70
CA ALA A 787 -26.34 -22.18 16.35
C ALA A 787 -27.19 -21.67 17.53
N VAL A 788 -27.88 -20.54 17.33
CA VAL A 788 -28.77 -19.94 18.33
C VAL A 788 -30.16 -20.59 18.23
N VAL A 789 -30.49 -21.43 19.21
CA VAL A 789 -31.74 -22.19 19.25
C VAL A 789 -32.66 -21.63 20.33
N VAL A 790 -33.82 -21.12 19.93
CA VAL A 790 -34.83 -20.51 20.80
C VAL A 790 -35.99 -21.46 21.02
N ARG A 791 -36.26 -21.83 22.27
CA ARG A 791 -37.43 -22.63 22.64
C ARG A 791 -38.63 -21.74 22.91
N THR A 792 -39.71 -21.93 22.13
CA THR A 792 -40.98 -21.22 22.31
C THR A 792 -42.12 -22.13 22.76
N ASP A 793 -42.01 -23.46 22.60
CA ASP A 793 -42.98 -24.43 23.16
C ASP A 793 -42.35 -25.29 24.28
N PHE A 794 -43.01 -25.33 25.43
CA PHE A 794 -42.57 -26.05 26.63
C PHE A 794 -43.42 -27.30 26.95
N SER A 795 -44.32 -27.71 26.05
CA SER A 795 -45.33 -28.75 26.28
C SER A 795 -44.82 -30.18 26.32
N ASP A 796 -43.72 -30.50 25.60
CA ASP A 796 -43.15 -31.86 25.54
C ASP A 796 -41.64 -31.85 25.87
N PRO A 797 -41.25 -32.11 27.13
CA PRO A 797 -39.85 -32.23 27.53
C PRO A 797 -39.10 -33.36 26.82
N ALA A 798 -39.77 -34.46 26.48
CA ALA A 798 -39.13 -35.60 25.83
C ALA A 798 -38.83 -35.32 24.35
N ALA A 799 -39.65 -34.51 23.69
CA ALA A 799 -39.36 -33.98 22.36
C ALA A 799 -38.18 -33.00 22.40
N TRP A 800 -38.12 -32.12 23.41
CA TRP A 800 -37.00 -31.21 23.60
C TRP A 800 -35.67 -31.94 23.80
N ASP A 801 -35.63 -33.00 24.62
CA ASP A 801 -34.43 -33.81 24.81
C ASP A 801 -33.95 -34.47 23.51
N ARG A 802 -34.88 -34.82 22.60
CA ARG A 802 -34.51 -35.34 21.26
C ARG A 802 -33.90 -34.26 20.38
N VAL A 803 -34.45 -33.04 20.37
CA VAL A 803 -33.91 -31.89 19.64
C VAL A 803 -32.47 -31.60 20.05
N ILE A 804 -32.21 -31.51 21.37
CA ILE A 804 -30.85 -31.25 21.89
C ILE A 804 -29.87 -32.36 21.51
N ARG A 805 -30.32 -33.63 21.54
CA ARG A 805 -29.48 -34.76 21.15
C ARG A 805 -29.12 -34.72 19.66
N GLU A 806 -30.04 -34.35 18.78
CA GLU A 806 -29.77 -34.23 17.34
C GLU A 806 -28.89 -33.00 17.03
N LEU A 807 -29.10 -31.85 17.69
CA LEU A 807 -28.24 -30.67 17.55
C LEU A 807 -26.78 -30.93 17.91
N ARG A 808 -26.53 -31.83 18.86
CA ARG A 808 -25.18 -32.22 19.31
C ARG A 808 -24.57 -33.38 18.51
N SER A 809 -25.23 -33.79 17.42
CA SER A 809 -24.71 -34.82 16.52
C SER A 809 -23.48 -34.25 15.77
N PRO A 810 -22.33 -34.94 15.72
CA PRO A 810 -21.14 -34.41 15.06
C PRO A 810 -21.38 -34.17 13.57
N TRP A 811 -21.07 -32.95 13.11
CA TRP A 811 -21.16 -32.56 11.70
C TRP A 811 -19.84 -32.82 10.95
N PHE A 812 -18.68 -32.65 11.60
CA PHE A 812 -17.34 -32.98 11.06
C PHE A 812 -16.33 -33.28 12.20
N ASP A 813 -15.40 -34.22 11.98
CA ASP A 813 -14.24 -34.54 12.87
C ASP A 813 -14.50 -34.98 14.34
N ASP A 814 -15.56 -35.74 14.60
CA ASP A 814 -15.86 -36.40 15.90
C ASP A 814 -16.06 -35.47 17.13
N ASP A 815 -15.87 -34.16 17.01
CA ASP A 815 -16.10 -33.18 18.10
C ASP A 815 -17.51 -32.58 18.03
N PRO A 816 -18.36 -32.77 19.07
CA PRO A 816 -19.68 -32.15 19.13
C PRO A 816 -19.55 -30.64 19.33
N VAL A 817 -20.20 -29.86 18.46
CA VAL A 817 -20.38 -28.40 18.64
C VAL A 817 -21.56 -28.18 19.60
N GLU A 818 -21.39 -27.26 20.55
CA GLU A 818 -22.42 -27.00 21.56
C GLU A 818 -23.32 -25.83 21.10
N PRO A 819 -24.61 -26.05 20.79
CA PRO A 819 -25.51 -24.97 20.36
C PRO A 819 -25.81 -24.00 21.51
N TYR A 820 -26.08 -22.74 21.18
CA TYR A 820 -26.48 -21.74 22.15
C TYR A 820 -28.00 -21.80 22.38
N LEU A 821 -28.41 -22.28 23.55
CA LEU A 821 -29.81 -22.56 23.86
C LEU A 821 -30.45 -21.41 24.65
N ILE A 822 -31.56 -20.89 24.11
CA ILE A 822 -32.39 -19.88 24.78
C ILE A 822 -33.71 -20.54 25.18
N SER A 823 -33.94 -20.67 26.49
CA SER A 823 -35.17 -21.22 27.08
C SER A 823 -35.80 -20.22 28.04
N ASP A 824 -36.03 -18.99 27.56
CA ASP A 824 -36.65 -17.92 28.33
C ASP A 824 -38.19 -18.07 28.30
N PRO A 825 -38.86 -18.24 29.46
CA PRO A 825 -40.33 -18.35 29.51
C PRO A 825 -41.08 -17.18 28.88
N ARG A 826 -40.46 -15.99 28.76
CA ARG A 826 -41.03 -14.81 28.07
C ARG A 826 -41.31 -15.06 26.59
N LEU A 827 -40.63 -16.03 25.98
CA LEU A 827 -40.79 -16.40 24.57
C LEU A 827 -41.79 -17.55 24.37
N THR A 828 -42.55 -17.93 25.42
CA THR A 828 -43.58 -18.96 25.30
C THR A 828 -44.62 -18.54 24.26
N ASP A 829 -44.87 -19.39 23.27
CA ASP A 829 -45.76 -19.15 22.12
C ASP A 829 -45.40 -17.90 21.27
N ALA A 830 -44.17 -17.38 21.39
CA ALA A 830 -43.73 -16.22 20.62
C ALA A 830 -43.65 -16.55 19.12
N PRO A 831 -44.23 -15.70 18.24
CA PRO A 831 -44.12 -15.89 16.79
C PRO A 831 -42.72 -15.50 16.29
N ALA A 832 -42.37 -15.95 15.08
CA ALA A 832 -41.03 -15.77 14.51
C ALA A 832 -40.59 -14.29 14.47
N GLU A 833 -41.52 -13.39 14.13
CA GLU A 833 -41.34 -11.94 14.10
C GLU A 833 -40.88 -11.39 15.46
N GLN A 834 -41.42 -11.94 16.55
CA GLN A 834 -41.10 -11.51 17.90
C GLN A 834 -39.74 -12.07 18.31
N VAL A 835 -39.49 -13.36 18.05
CA VAL A 835 -38.22 -14.01 18.39
C VAL A 835 -37.05 -13.31 17.69
N VAL A 836 -37.17 -13.00 16.41
CA VAL A 836 -36.12 -12.29 15.67
C VAL A 836 -35.90 -10.88 16.20
N ARG A 837 -36.95 -10.14 16.54
CA ARG A 837 -36.82 -8.81 17.15
C ARG A 837 -36.09 -8.86 18.50
N GLU A 838 -36.40 -9.84 19.34
CA GLU A 838 -35.74 -10.03 20.65
C GLU A 838 -34.27 -10.44 20.50
N VAL A 839 -33.94 -11.32 19.56
CA VAL A 839 -32.55 -11.74 19.31
C VAL A 839 -31.73 -10.61 18.68
N ARG A 840 -32.29 -9.84 17.74
CA ARG A 840 -31.62 -8.66 17.16
C ARG A 840 -31.41 -7.54 18.19
N GLY A 841 -32.33 -7.42 19.14
CA GLY A 841 -32.23 -6.49 20.26
C GLY A 841 -31.34 -6.96 21.41
N ALA A 842 -30.81 -8.19 21.33
CA ALA A 842 -30.04 -8.77 22.42
C ALA A 842 -28.64 -8.15 22.52
N GLN A 843 -28.13 -8.02 23.74
CA GLN A 843 -26.74 -7.60 23.95
C GLN A 843 -25.80 -8.78 23.74
N SER A 844 -24.83 -8.62 22.83
CA SER A 844 -23.82 -9.61 22.45
C SER A 844 -22.48 -8.92 22.18
N ALA A 845 -21.37 -9.56 22.53
CA ALA A 845 -20.01 -9.10 22.20
C ALA A 845 -19.60 -9.47 20.76
N GLU A 846 -20.21 -10.50 20.20
CA GLU A 846 -19.88 -11.10 18.90
C GLU A 846 -20.80 -10.61 17.76
N GLY A 847 -21.80 -9.75 18.06
CA GLY A 847 -22.76 -9.24 17.09
C GLY A 847 -24.10 -9.99 17.07
N THR A 848 -24.80 -9.94 15.92
CA THR A 848 -26.09 -10.62 15.71
C THR A 848 -25.88 -11.90 14.91
N PRO A 849 -26.41 -13.07 15.34
CA PRO A 849 -26.26 -14.33 14.61
C PRO A 849 -26.93 -14.23 13.23
N GLY A 850 -26.40 -14.89 12.20
CA GLY A 850 -26.99 -14.86 10.84
C GLY A 850 -28.38 -15.51 10.71
N ALA A 851 -28.71 -16.45 11.60
CA ALA A 851 -30.04 -17.07 11.68
C ALA A 851 -30.38 -17.48 13.12
N VAL A 852 -31.68 -17.64 13.39
CA VAL A 852 -32.22 -18.19 14.65
C VAL A 852 -33.05 -19.41 14.35
N PHE A 853 -32.91 -20.45 15.18
CA PHE A 853 -33.63 -21.71 15.03
C PHE A 853 -34.68 -21.85 16.12
N ILE A 854 -35.96 -21.80 15.75
CA ILE A 854 -37.06 -21.79 16.69
C ILE A 854 -37.62 -23.20 16.89
N ALA A 855 -37.63 -23.63 18.14
CA ALA A 855 -38.27 -24.87 18.60
C ALA A 855 -39.68 -24.57 19.12
N ASP A 856 -40.65 -24.66 18.22
CA ASP A 856 -42.05 -24.32 18.45
C ASP A 856 -42.97 -25.55 18.54
N SER A 857 -44.28 -25.34 18.51
CA SER A 857 -45.24 -26.44 18.65
C SER A 857 -45.19 -27.48 17.53
N ILE A 858 -44.71 -27.12 16.34
CA ILE A 858 -44.48 -28.06 15.24
C ILE A 858 -43.25 -28.90 15.57
N THR A 859 -42.16 -28.28 16.04
CA THR A 859 -40.96 -28.99 16.50
C THR A 859 -41.28 -30.03 17.57
N MET A 860 -42.18 -29.71 18.51
CA MET A 860 -42.53 -30.63 19.61
C MET A 860 -43.41 -31.82 19.18
N ARG A 861 -44.20 -31.68 18.10
CA ARG A 861 -45.22 -32.67 17.70
C ARG A 861 -44.84 -33.51 16.49
N GLU A 862 -44.12 -32.93 15.53
CA GLU A 862 -43.83 -33.60 14.27
C GLU A 862 -42.67 -34.60 14.38
N PRO A 863 -42.73 -35.73 13.64
CA PRO A 863 -41.61 -36.65 13.50
C PRO A 863 -40.36 -35.93 12.96
N GLY A 864 -39.18 -36.25 13.50
CA GLY A 864 -37.92 -35.61 13.13
C GLY A 864 -37.65 -34.27 13.84
N ASN A 865 -38.62 -33.75 14.61
CA ASN A 865 -38.48 -32.55 15.43
C ASN A 865 -37.95 -31.32 14.66
N PRO A 866 -38.57 -30.90 13.54
CA PRO A 866 -38.02 -29.87 12.67
C PRO A 866 -38.00 -28.48 13.33
N LEU A 867 -36.85 -27.80 13.27
CA LEU A 867 -36.69 -26.41 13.72
C LEU A 867 -37.13 -25.45 12.61
N LEU A 868 -37.70 -24.31 12.99
CA LEU A 868 -37.94 -23.20 12.07
C LEU A 868 -36.67 -22.34 12.02
N ALA A 869 -35.91 -22.41 10.93
CA ALA A 869 -34.89 -21.41 10.67
C ALA A 869 -35.58 -20.10 10.29
N VAL A 870 -35.12 -19.02 10.91
CA VAL A 870 -35.55 -17.66 10.59
C VAL A 870 -34.31 -16.81 10.45
N THR A 871 -34.19 -16.14 9.31
CA THR A 871 -33.08 -15.20 9.09
C THR A 871 -33.22 -14.00 10.03
N THR A 872 -32.10 -13.59 10.64
CA THR A 872 -32.06 -12.35 11.44
C THR A 872 -31.92 -11.09 10.57
N GLU A 873 -31.76 -11.29 9.25
CA GLU A 873 -31.83 -10.22 8.27
C GLU A 873 -33.26 -9.67 8.14
N TRP A 874 -34.27 -10.50 8.41
CA TRP A 874 -35.65 -10.06 8.51
C TRP A 874 -35.87 -9.28 9.80
N ASP A 875 -36.44 -8.07 9.72
CA ASP A 875 -36.68 -7.22 10.89
C ASP A 875 -37.97 -7.57 11.65
N GLY A 876 -38.68 -8.62 11.21
CA GLY A 876 -39.95 -9.07 11.78
C GLY A 876 -41.16 -8.22 11.37
N ARG A 877 -41.03 -7.34 10.36
CA ARG A 877 -42.15 -6.59 9.78
C ARG A 877 -42.70 -7.29 8.54
N ALA A 878 -43.97 -7.02 8.25
CA ALA A 878 -44.61 -7.52 7.04
C ALA A 878 -44.01 -6.83 5.80
N PHE A 879 -43.79 -7.61 4.74
CA PHE A 879 -43.39 -7.10 3.42
C PHE A 879 -44.51 -6.24 2.81
N GLU A 880 -44.14 -5.24 2.02
CA GLU A 880 -45.09 -4.45 1.23
C GLU A 880 -45.59 -5.27 0.02
N ASP A 881 -46.78 -4.94 -0.51
CA ASP A 881 -47.49 -5.74 -1.54
C ASP A 881 -46.72 -5.87 -2.89
N ASP A 882 -45.62 -5.15 -3.08
CA ASP A 882 -44.80 -5.09 -4.30
C ASP A 882 -43.34 -5.58 -4.13
N GLU A 883 -43.01 -6.24 -3.02
CA GLU A 883 -41.70 -6.88 -2.79
C GLU A 883 -41.68 -8.35 -3.32
N ASP A 884 -40.59 -8.76 -3.99
CA ASP A 884 -40.41 -10.15 -4.41
C ASP A 884 -40.33 -11.09 -3.19
N GLU A 885 -40.86 -12.31 -3.33
CA GLU A 885 -40.98 -13.32 -2.26
C GLU A 885 -39.60 -13.71 -1.69
N TYR A 886 -39.18 -13.03 -0.60
CA TYR A 886 -37.93 -13.29 0.11
C TYR A 886 -38.12 -14.43 1.11
N VAL A 887 -37.21 -15.40 1.10
CA VAL A 887 -37.28 -16.53 2.04
C VAL A 887 -36.83 -16.07 3.43
N THR A 888 -37.78 -15.67 4.26
CA THR A 888 -37.50 -15.30 5.66
C THR A 888 -37.34 -16.50 6.58
N GLN A 889 -37.96 -17.61 6.22
CA GLN A 889 -38.05 -18.77 7.10
C GLN A 889 -38.29 -20.05 6.32
N PHE A 890 -37.73 -21.15 6.82
CA PHE A 890 -38.00 -22.50 6.34
C PHE A 890 -37.76 -23.52 7.47
N ARG A 891 -38.20 -24.77 7.27
CA ARG A 891 -38.05 -25.86 8.26
C ARG A 891 -36.88 -26.75 7.90
N LEU A 892 -36.08 -27.13 8.89
CA LEU A 892 -34.95 -28.06 8.78
C LEU A 892 -34.95 -29.07 9.92
N LEU A 893 -34.18 -30.15 9.76
CA LEU A 893 -33.87 -31.07 10.85
C LEU A 893 -32.85 -30.44 11.82
N PRO A 894 -32.88 -30.78 13.13
CA PRO A 894 -32.02 -30.11 14.11
C PRO A 894 -30.53 -30.20 13.83
N ASP A 895 -30.05 -31.27 13.20
CA ASP A 895 -28.64 -31.49 12.87
C ASP A 895 -28.09 -30.53 11.80
N ALA A 896 -28.93 -29.94 10.95
CA ALA A 896 -28.53 -28.97 9.93
C ALA A 896 -28.30 -27.55 10.47
N ALA A 897 -28.71 -27.25 11.71
CA ALA A 897 -28.64 -25.88 12.25
C ALA A 897 -27.20 -25.37 12.41
N VAL A 898 -26.26 -26.25 12.76
CA VAL A 898 -24.84 -25.91 12.95
C VAL A 898 -24.16 -25.62 11.60
N GLU A 899 -24.48 -26.40 10.57
CA GLU A 899 -23.99 -26.18 9.19
C GLU A 899 -24.40 -24.82 8.66
N ILE A 900 -25.69 -24.48 8.81
CA ILE A 900 -26.25 -23.21 8.33
C ILE A 900 -25.58 -22.05 9.09
N SER A 901 -25.48 -22.13 10.42
CA SER A 901 -24.85 -21.07 11.23
C SER A 901 -23.39 -20.86 10.84
N THR A 902 -22.65 -21.94 10.63
CA THR A 902 -21.24 -21.93 10.24
C THR A 902 -21.03 -21.29 8.86
N ASN A 903 -21.84 -21.66 7.87
CA ASN A 903 -21.71 -21.15 6.50
C ASN A 903 -22.16 -19.69 6.37
N LEU A 904 -23.19 -19.28 7.13
CA LEU A 904 -23.62 -17.88 7.18
C LEU A 904 -22.55 -17.00 7.81
N ASP A 905 -21.95 -17.40 8.93
CA ASP A 905 -20.93 -16.61 9.61
C ASP A 905 -19.60 -16.55 8.83
N LEU A 906 -19.25 -17.61 8.07
CA LEU A 906 -18.09 -17.59 7.16
C LEU A 906 -18.35 -16.86 5.84
N GLY A 907 -19.60 -16.48 5.54
CA GLY A 907 -20.00 -15.87 4.27
C GLY A 907 -19.84 -16.80 3.06
N ASN A 908 -19.94 -18.12 3.27
CA ASN A 908 -19.79 -19.12 2.20
C ASN A 908 -21.07 -19.29 1.36
N MET A 909 -22.24 -19.11 1.96
CA MET A 909 -23.56 -19.31 1.35
C MET A 909 -24.61 -18.37 1.96
N ASP A 910 -25.64 -18.01 1.20
CA ASP A 910 -26.73 -17.13 1.67
C ASP A 910 -27.87 -17.96 2.31
N PHE A 911 -28.68 -17.34 3.18
CA PHE A 911 -29.80 -18.01 3.86
C PHE A 911 -30.80 -18.67 2.89
N ALA A 912 -31.04 -18.02 1.74
CA ALA A 912 -31.95 -18.52 0.72
C ALA A 912 -31.42 -19.76 -0.03
N ASP A 913 -30.10 -19.97 -0.07
CA ASP A 913 -29.50 -21.15 -0.71
C ASP A 913 -29.87 -22.44 0.05
N PHE A 914 -30.13 -22.32 1.36
CA PHE A 914 -30.60 -23.40 2.20
C PHE A 914 -32.13 -23.65 2.11
N ALA A 915 -32.88 -22.80 1.39
CA ALA A 915 -34.33 -22.94 1.27
C ALA A 915 -34.79 -23.82 0.09
N GLY A 916 -33.85 -24.42 -0.66
CA GLY A 916 -34.15 -25.25 -1.85
C GLY A 916 -34.76 -26.64 -1.55
N GLU A 917 -35.27 -27.32 -2.59
CA GLU A 917 -35.82 -28.68 -2.46
C GLU A 917 -34.71 -29.69 -2.10
N GLY A 918 -34.73 -30.21 -0.86
CA GLY A 918 -33.83 -31.31 -0.44
C GLY A 918 -33.32 -31.29 1.00
N VAL A 919 -33.59 -30.24 1.79
CA VAL A 919 -33.02 -30.05 3.15
C VAL A 919 -33.62 -30.99 4.23
N TYR A 920 -34.35 -32.03 3.82
CA TYR A 920 -34.94 -33.05 4.71
C TYR A 920 -34.20 -34.39 4.72
N GLU A 921 -33.15 -34.59 3.92
CA GLU A 921 -32.45 -35.88 3.84
C GLU A 921 -30.94 -35.75 3.98
N ARG A 922 -30.38 -36.46 4.97
CA ARG A 922 -28.94 -36.66 5.16
C ARG A 922 -28.41 -37.48 3.97
N THR A 923 -27.46 -36.95 3.20
CA THR A 923 -26.65 -37.81 2.31
C THR A 923 -25.85 -38.76 3.20
N ALA A 924 -26.09 -40.05 3.04
CA ALA A 924 -25.56 -41.15 3.87
C ALA A 924 -24.04 -41.27 3.86
#